data_AF-E9GZN9-F1
#
_entry.id   AF-E9GZN9-F1
#
_cell.length_a   1.000
_cell.length_b   1.000
_cell.length_c   1.000
_cell.angle_alpha   90.00
_cell.angle_beta   90.00
_cell.angle_gamma   90.00
#
_symmetry.space_group_name_H-M   'P 1'
#
loop_
_entity.id
_entity.type
_entity.pdbx_description
1 polymer ?
#
loop_
_entity_poly.entity_id
_entity_poly.type
_entity_poly.pdbx_seq_one_letter_code
_entity_poly.pdbx_strand_id
1 'polypeptide(L)'
;MDLSEYSDVPIGCSPLVVVICSSWENAELVQFYCSRIMKKNSDFRSAVFTDATERSLKVALPYLINGVTLLAATAPALNLLLTKAKDIISFDRCCHLVFDDADVVLKEHGESTKKLFNFYQESVQRATMGNNFIPRQIVACANHWTKGMEEMSSKVLKNPSIFISSCMESAIYGGMKLDVRRGTPEEMDRDLLEIVQSKRFSRTIIFCRGSAEVFKVEQMLSEIGATPILAHNPIVSDLDFTTERWNHAQPGSAILICTDDVLERLNIKNAQTLIHYFIPHHSKYDFSYRLSFAMDNFHLRASEADRPETHLLITKEFNNSLLTIVRLMQRFGHVVPDELATEAILSFCGKEVRKRSLPLCETLKAFGFCRNMKLCGLRHVILSTLDHPVVPQNGIVRIRITAVRTATQYYARILKHRNEKNQVIDMSGSHFEVSAQLRNHFRDEAQRKNSVDGNKVEAGNIYAHRTTDNLYERVRVESILERDHQGIPIEVTVISIDQGCVMSSFVKDLYEIPDDLKNSAPEAIEVFLVGAKPFDRNSNWSRYSVDFVREKLMSKELEGRIVLALSFTLWLDPLHERKRLDGVNSSVVVTDILKDLLTAELADNNEEHLVKLYHLCETGGIELPNYSFGLAKNKSANPIEPSYAFLPMNEETQVELVTTDSPHQFYVTINKFQDTLRSLEADIKKQISKCKHVTYEDAQLGSFCLVESPSEPGSWCRCCIKKKIVEDDVWKFQVLFVDYGDHTKVPLNAMKSLPNQFISRLPFQAIACSLYGVGPKNDSGGWTEEDICFFTSLTRASDGFMHVWHAQTKFKEAVKDEVTNGSHYHVTLLNREEKEIPSLAQQMISKNYAISLENEEDFRAIAKVTLPEALRGMG
;
A
#
# COMPACT_ATOMS: atom_id res chain seq x y z
N MET A 1 37.71 -19.16 17.05
CA MET A 1 36.86 -19.70 18.12
C MET A 1 37.49 -21.00 18.55
N ASP A 2 37.84 -21.10 19.82
CA ASP A 2 38.38 -22.32 20.41
C ASP A 2 37.19 -23.25 20.71
N LEU A 3 37.22 -24.50 20.24
CA LEU A 3 36.12 -25.45 20.44
C LEU A 3 35.86 -25.74 21.93
N SER A 4 36.86 -25.50 22.79
CA SER A 4 36.73 -25.59 24.24
C SER A 4 35.78 -24.56 24.85
N GLU A 5 35.51 -23.43 24.19
CA GLU A 5 34.60 -22.39 24.72
C GLU A 5 33.13 -22.84 24.74
N TYR A 6 32.77 -23.86 23.97
CA TYR A 6 31.41 -24.39 23.90
C TYR A 6 31.16 -25.58 24.82
N SER A 7 32.21 -26.17 25.42
CA SER A 7 32.04 -27.31 26.34
C SER A 7 31.38 -26.93 27.66
N ASP A 8 31.46 -25.64 28.03
CA ASP A 8 30.92 -25.11 29.29
C ASP A 8 29.47 -24.64 29.17
N VAL A 9 28.88 -24.70 27.98
CA VAL A 9 27.47 -24.34 27.76
C VAL A 9 26.58 -25.35 28.51
N PRO A 10 25.59 -24.89 29.31
CA PRO A 10 24.68 -25.79 30.03
C PRO A 10 24.05 -26.83 29.10
N ILE A 11 23.62 -27.99 29.59
CA ILE A 11 22.86 -28.96 28.78
C ILE A 11 21.37 -28.60 28.84
N GLY A 12 20.63 -28.75 27.72
CA GLY A 12 19.19 -28.48 27.70
C GLY A 12 18.55 -28.59 26.32
N CYS A 13 17.26 -28.25 26.25
CA CYS A 13 16.47 -28.34 25.01
C CYS A 13 16.47 -27.03 24.19
N SER A 14 16.83 -25.91 24.81
CA SER A 14 16.86 -24.59 24.16
C SER A 14 17.97 -24.48 23.09
N PRO A 15 17.73 -23.70 22.02
CA PRO A 15 18.62 -23.56 20.88
C PRO A 15 19.98 -22.95 21.23
N LEU A 16 21.03 -23.44 20.57
CA LEU A 16 22.35 -22.82 20.57
C LEU A 16 22.43 -21.68 19.57
N VAL A 17 21.72 -21.80 18.45
CA VAL A 17 21.64 -20.81 17.38
C VAL A 17 20.19 -20.42 17.16
N VAL A 18 19.90 -19.13 17.21
CA VAL A 18 18.59 -18.58 16.83
C VAL A 18 18.79 -17.66 15.64
N VAL A 19 18.09 -17.93 14.54
CA VAL A 19 18.09 -17.08 13.35
C VAL A 19 16.72 -16.43 13.22
N ILE A 20 16.69 -15.10 13.33
CA ILE A 20 15.50 -14.29 13.16
C ILE A 20 15.44 -13.85 11.70
N CYS A 21 14.41 -14.30 11.00
CA CYS A 21 14.23 -14.06 9.56
C CYS A 21 13.10 -13.06 9.30
N SER A 22 13.19 -12.38 8.15
CA SER A 22 12.18 -11.44 7.65
C SER A 22 10.90 -12.12 7.16
N SER A 23 10.94 -13.41 6.81
CA SER A 23 9.79 -14.18 6.37
C SER A 23 9.92 -15.68 6.68
N TRP A 24 8.82 -16.42 6.50
CA TRP A 24 8.82 -17.87 6.71
C TRP A 24 9.62 -18.62 5.63
N GLU A 25 9.63 -18.15 4.38
CA GLU A 25 10.42 -18.73 3.30
C GLU A 25 11.91 -18.61 3.59
N ASN A 26 12.35 -17.45 4.07
CA ASN A 26 13.74 -17.25 4.45
C ASN A 26 14.12 -18.17 5.62
N ALA A 27 13.23 -18.35 6.60
CA ALA A 27 13.46 -19.29 7.70
C ALA A 27 13.57 -20.75 7.21
N GLU A 28 12.73 -21.18 6.27
CA GLU A 28 12.83 -22.51 5.65
C GLU A 28 14.12 -22.67 4.83
N LEU A 29 14.53 -21.65 4.07
CA LEU A 29 15.78 -21.66 3.32
C LEU A 29 16.99 -21.76 4.24
N VAL A 30 17.01 -20.98 5.34
CA VAL A 30 18.06 -21.08 6.37
C VAL A 30 18.12 -22.50 6.92
N GLN A 31 16.99 -23.08 7.32
CA GLN A 31 16.94 -24.45 7.82
C GLN A 31 17.46 -25.44 6.76
N PHE A 32 17.02 -25.32 5.51
CA PHE A 32 17.39 -26.20 4.41
C PHE A 32 18.91 -26.17 4.16
N TYR A 33 19.50 -24.99 4.01
CA TYR A 33 20.93 -24.85 3.75
C TYR A 33 21.77 -25.29 4.94
N CYS A 34 21.40 -24.91 6.18
CA CYS A 34 22.10 -25.36 7.37
C CYS A 34 22.04 -26.88 7.53
N SER A 35 20.87 -27.50 7.31
CA SER A 35 20.71 -28.96 7.35
C SER A 35 21.56 -29.66 6.30
N ARG A 36 21.66 -29.07 5.09
CA ARG A 36 22.49 -29.61 4.00
C ARG A 36 23.99 -29.54 4.33
N ILE A 37 24.45 -28.43 4.91
CA ILE A 37 25.83 -28.27 5.37
C ILE A 37 26.15 -29.25 6.50
N MET A 38 25.21 -29.41 7.44
CA MET A 38 25.37 -30.25 8.64
C MET A 38 24.98 -31.71 8.44
N LYS A 39 24.72 -32.16 7.21
CA LYS A 39 24.20 -33.50 6.88
C LYS A 39 25.01 -34.67 7.48
N LYS A 40 26.31 -34.46 7.72
CA LYS A 40 27.22 -35.47 8.31
C LYS A 40 27.20 -35.51 9.85
N ASN A 41 26.55 -34.55 10.50
CA ASN A 41 26.47 -34.47 11.96
C ASN A 41 25.11 -35.01 12.43
N SER A 42 25.11 -36.19 13.05
CA SER A 42 23.90 -36.88 13.52
C SER A 42 23.17 -36.14 14.65
N ASP A 43 23.87 -35.29 15.38
CA ASP A 43 23.33 -34.60 16.57
C ASP A 43 22.75 -33.23 16.21
N PHE A 44 22.96 -32.76 14.98
CA PHE A 44 22.40 -31.49 14.52
C PHE A 44 20.90 -31.59 14.31
N ARG A 45 20.14 -30.80 15.09
CA ARG A 45 18.69 -30.69 14.96
C ARG A 45 18.32 -29.25 14.64
N SER A 46 17.50 -29.05 13.62
CA SER A 46 17.02 -27.72 13.24
C SER A 46 15.51 -27.66 13.14
N ALA A 47 14.91 -26.57 13.61
CA ALA A 47 13.47 -26.33 13.53
C ALA A 47 13.16 -24.95 12.94
N VAL A 48 11.96 -24.82 12.38
CA VAL A 48 11.40 -23.56 11.87
C VAL A 48 10.14 -23.23 12.67
N PHE A 49 10.03 -21.99 13.14
CA PHE A 49 8.82 -21.51 13.82
C PHE A 49 8.47 -20.08 13.40
N THR A 50 7.50 -19.94 12.52
CA THR A 50 7.23 -18.68 11.81
C THR A 50 5.78 -18.18 11.97
N ASP A 51 4.91 -19.03 12.50
CA ASP A 51 3.49 -18.75 12.73
C ASP A 51 3.27 -18.35 14.20
N ALA A 52 2.77 -17.14 14.44
CA ALA A 52 2.58 -16.58 15.77
C ALA A 52 1.18 -16.87 16.38
N THR A 53 0.62 -18.06 16.13
CA THR A 53 -0.67 -18.50 16.70
C THR A 53 -0.51 -19.48 17.86
N GLU A 54 -1.46 -19.50 18.82
CA GLU A 54 -1.44 -20.51 19.90
C GLU A 54 -1.59 -21.94 19.36
N ARG A 55 -2.19 -22.10 18.18
CA ARG A 55 -2.34 -23.39 17.53
C ARG A 55 -1.00 -23.89 16.97
N SER A 56 -0.24 -23.07 16.25
CA SER A 56 1.08 -23.44 15.75
C SER A 56 2.00 -23.81 16.90
N LEU A 57 1.92 -23.08 18.02
CA LEU A 57 2.66 -23.38 19.24
C LEU A 57 2.39 -24.81 19.72
N LYS A 58 1.12 -25.21 19.88
CA LYS A 58 0.75 -26.57 20.33
C LYS A 58 1.28 -27.68 19.41
N VAL A 59 1.34 -27.41 18.09
CA VAL A 59 1.87 -28.36 17.11
C VAL A 59 3.40 -28.41 17.14
N ALA A 60 4.07 -27.29 17.37
CA ALA A 60 5.53 -27.21 17.37
C ALA A 60 6.19 -27.75 18.65
N LEU A 61 5.53 -27.58 19.82
CA LEU A 61 6.11 -27.94 21.12
C LEU A 61 6.63 -29.38 21.24
N PRO A 62 5.90 -30.43 20.78
CA PRO A 62 6.41 -31.80 20.85
C PRO A 62 7.74 -32.01 20.13
N TYR A 63 7.98 -31.28 19.03
CA TYR A 63 9.24 -31.34 18.28
C TYR A 63 10.36 -30.58 18.97
N LEU A 64 10.04 -29.45 19.63
CA LEU A 64 11.00 -28.59 20.31
C LEU A 64 11.47 -29.17 21.66
N ILE A 65 10.62 -29.93 22.36
CA ILE A 65 10.96 -30.59 23.64
C ILE A 65 12.10 -31.60 23.48
N ASN A 66 12.22 -32.23 22.32
CA ASN A 66 13.33 -33.14 22.01
C ASN A 66 14.68 -32.43 21.86
N GLY A 67 14.73 -31.11 21.98
CA GLY A 67 15.93 -30.31 21.85
C GLY A 67 16.21 -29.92 20.40
N VAL A 68 16.53 -28.64 20.21
CA VAL A 68 16.86 -28.06 18.92
C VAL A 68 18.24 -27.39 18.99
N THR A 69 19.08 -27.58 17.99
CA THR A 69 20.39 -26.91 17.88
C THR A 69 20.22 -25.53 17.25
N LEU A 70 19.51 -25.47 16.12
CA LEU A 70 19.22 -24.25 15.35
C LEU A 70 17.71 -24.02 15.24
N LEU A 71 17.25 -22.86 15.68
CA LEU A 71 15.86 -22.43 15.51
C LEU A 71 15.81 -21.22 14.56
N ALA A 72 15.23 -21.40 13.38
CA ALA A 72 14.91 -20.31 12.47
C ALA A 72 13.47 -19.84 12.73
N ALA A 73 13.25 -18.55 12.93
CA ALA A 73 11.95 -18.02 13.31
C ALA A 73 11.72 -16.59 12.83
N THR A 74 10.45 -16.19 12.69
CA THR A 74 10.10 -14.76 12.56
C THR A 74 10.07 -14.11 13.93
N ALA A 75 10.34 -12.81 14.02
CA ALA A 75 10.40 -12.11 15.31
C ALA A 75 9.09 -12.22 16.14
N PRO A 76 7.89 -12.09 15.56
CA PRO A 76 6.64 -12.27 16.31
C PRO A 76 6.43 -13.70 16.82
N ALA A 77 6.74 -14.71 16.00
CA ALA A 77 6.59 -16.11 16.37
C ALA A 77 7.56 -16.50 17.49
N LEU A 78 8.81 -16.03 17.44
CA LEU A 78 9.78 -16.26 18.50
C LEU A 78 9.35 -15.61 19.83
N ASN A 79 8.75 -14.41 19.79
CA ASN A 79 8.19 -13.79 20.99
C ASN A 79 7.09 -14.65 21.62
N LEU A 80 6.21 -15.24 20.82
CA LEU A 80 5.16 -16.14 21.32
C LEU A 80 5.78 -17.35 22.03
N LEU A 81 6.78 -17.99 21.40
CA LEU A 81 7.53 -19.10 22.01
C LEU A 81 8.14 -18.72 23.35
N LEU A 82 8.90 -17.61 23.39
CA LEU A 82 9.60 -17.16 24.60
C LEU A 82 8.64 -16.71 25.71
N THR A 83 7.43 -16.28 25.35
CA THR A 83 6.43 -15.84 26.33
C THR A 83 5.64 -17.02 26.90
N LYS A 84 5.16 -17.92 26.03
CA LYS A 84 4.22 -18.99 26.41
C LYS A 84 4.89 -20.32 26.71
N ALA A 85 6.10 -20.55 26.20
CA ALA A 85 6.85 -21.80 26.35
C ALA A 85 8.27 -21.56 26.90
N LYS A 86 8.40 -20.56 27.78
CA LYS A 86 9.68 -20.16 28.40
C LYS A 86 10.44 -21.28 29.11
N ASP A 87 9.70 -22.29 29.61
CA ASP A 87 10.28 -23.43 30.32
C ASP A 87 10.94 -24.44 29.36
N ILE A 88 10.66 -24.34 28.06
CA ILE A 88 11.18 -25.22 27.00
C ILE A 88 12.21 -24.47 26.16
N ILE A 89 11.83 -23.28 25.66
CA ILE A 89 12.66 -22.45 24.78
C ILE A 89 12.97 -21.13 25.48
N SER A 90 14.26 -20.84 25.63
CA SER A 90 14.79 -19.59 26.16
C SER A 90 16.10 -19.21 25.46
N PHE A 91 16.63 -18.03 25.78
CA PHE A 91 17.97 -17.61 25.33
C PHE A 91 19.10 -18.08 26.26
N ASP A 92 18.82 -18.90 27.28
CA ASP A 92 19.76 -19.24 28.35
C ASP A 92 20.92 -20.14 27.90
N ARG A 93 20.84 -20.70 26.70
CA ARG A 93 21.94 -21.43 26.03
C ARG A 93 22.29 -20.86 24.66
N CYS A 94 21.63 -19.77 24.27
CA CYS A 94 21.78 -19.20 22.94
C CYS A 94 23.16 -18.55 22.85
N CYS A 95 24.02 -19.16 22.04
CA CYS A 95 25.37 -18.70 21.77
C CYS A 95 25.37 -17.72 20.59
N HIS A 96 24.54 -17.97 19.58
CA HIS A 96 24.49 -17.17 18.37
C HIS A 96 23.08 -16.67 18.09
N LEU A 97 22.90 -15.35 18.15
CA LEU A 97 21.67 -14.67 17.75
C LEU A 97 21.92 -13.99 16.40
N VAL A 98 21.31 -14.52 15.34
CA VAL A 98 21.51 -14.05 13.96
C VAL A 98 20.24 -13.34 13.49
N PHE A 99 20.39 -12.15 12.93
CA PHE A 99 19.32 -11.47 12.19
C PHE A 99 19.62 -11.56 10.70
N ASP A 100 18.74 -12.24 9.97
CA ASP A 100 18.76 -12.31 8.52
C ASP A 100 17.75 -11.30 7.95
N ASP A 101 18.18 -10.52 6.95
CA ASP A 101 17.49 -9.29 6.51
C ASP A 101 17.13 -8.34 7.67
N ALA A 102 18.11 -8.02 8.51
CA ALA A 102 17.92 -7.23 9.73
C ALA A 102 17.27 -5.86 9.45
N ASP A 103 17.54 -5.23 8.30
CA ASP A 103 16.90 -3.99 7.87
C ASP A 103 15.40 -4.13 7.66
N VAL A 104 14.93 -5.28 7.17
CA VAL A 104 13.52 -5.60 7.01
C VAL A 104 12.90 -5.97 8.36
N VAL A 105 13.55 -6.86 9.12
CA VAL A 105 13.06 -7.31 10.43
C VAL A 105 12.85 -6.14 11.39
N LEU A 106 13.82 -5.23 11.48
CA LEU A 106 13.74 -4.07 12.38
C LEU A 106 12.69 -3.05 11.94
N LYS A 107 12.47 -2.91 10.64
CA LYS A 107 11.48 -1.98 10.09
C LYS A 107 10.06 -2.51 10.27
N GLU A 108 9.81 -3.75 9.86
CA GLU A 108 8.45 -4.32 9.83
C GLU A 108 8.02 -4.85 11.20
N HIS A 109 8.95 -5.36 12.01
CA HIS A 109 8.70 -5.99 13.32
C HIS A 109 9.48 -5.33 14.47
N GLY A 110 9.63 -4.00 14.43
CA GLY A 110 10.42 -3.25 15.41
C GLY A 110 10.01 -3.46 16.87
N GLU A 111 8.71 -3.49 17.18
CA GLU A 111 8.22 -3.76 18.54
C GLU A 111 8.52 -5.18 19.02
N SER A 112 8.26 -6.17 18.15
CA SER A 112 8.59 -7.57 18.44
C SER A 112 10.08 -7.74 18.69
N THR A 113 10.92 -7.10 17.88
CA THR A 113 12.38 -7.16 18.02
C THR A 113 12.87 -6.52 19.31
N LYS A 114 12.28 -5.40 19.75
CA LYS A 114 12.57 -4.80 21.06
C LYS A 114 12.28 -5.77 22.21
N LYS A 115 11.15 -6.48 22.17
CA LYS A 115 10.82 -7.51 23.18
C LYS A 115 11.84 -8.67 23.17
N LEU A 116 12.27 -9.12 21.99
CA LEU A 116 13.31 -10.14 21.87
C LEU A 116 14.63 -9.70 22.50
N PHE A 117 15.03 -8.44 22.31
CA PHE A 117 16.21 -7.91 22.98
C PHE A 117 16.08 -7.88 24.49
N ASN A 118 14.89 -7.58 25.03
CA ASN A 118 14.66 -7.64 26.47
C ASN A 118 14.81 -9.09 27.00
N PHE A 119 14.16 -10.07 26.34
CA PHE A 119 14.33 -11.49 26.71
C PHE A 119 15.79 -11.94 26.64
N TYR A 120 16.53 -11.49 25.63
CA TYR A 120 17.95 -11.79 25.49
C TYR A 120 18.76 -11.15 26.62
N GLN A 121 18.54 -9.88 26.95
CA GLN A 121 19.23 -9.18 28.03
C GLN A 121 18.97 -9.81 29.39
N GLU A 122 17.72 -10.20 29.69
CA GLU A 122 17.38 -10.93 30.91
C GLU A 122 18.14 -12.25 31.01
N SER A 123 18.28 -12.96 29.89
CA SER A 123 19.07 -14.20 29.82
C SER A 123 20.56 -13.96 30.07
N VAL A 124 21.13 -12.88 29.50
CA VAL A 124 22.52 -12.48 29.79
C VAL A 124 22.70 -12.22 31.28
N GLN A 125 21.77 -11.49 31.91
CA GLN A 125 21.83 -11.20 33.34
C GLN A 125 21.76 -12.48 34.19
N ARG A 126 20.86 -13.41 33.86
CA ARG A 126 20.78 -14.71 34.55
C ARG A 126 22.07 -15.52 34.44
N ALA A 127 22.67 -15.59 33.25
CA ALA A 127 23.93 -16.30 33.03
C ALA A 127 25.07 -15.71 33.88
N THR A 128 25.19 -14.37 33.91
CA THR A 128 26.19 -13.68 34.73
C THR A 128 25.98 -13.92 36.23
N MET A 129 24.73 -13.88 36.71
CA MET A 129 24.41 -14.17 38.12
C MET A 129 24.68 -15.62 38.51
N GLY A 130 24.42 -16.55 37.59
CA GLY A 130 24.66 -17.98 37.78
C GLY A 130 26.12 -18.42 37.60
N ASN A 131 27.02 -17.49 37.28
CA ASN A 131 28.42 -17.75 36.95
C ASN A 131 28.60 -18.79 35.81
N ASN A 132 27.66 -18.83 34.87
CA ASN A 132 27.71 -19.70 33.69
C ASN A 132 28.40 -18.96 32.54
N PHE A 133 29.44 -19.55 31.97
CA PHE A 133 30.06 -19.03 30.76
C PHE A 133 29.27 -19.47 29.52
N ILE A 134 28.85 -18.50 28.71
CA ILE A 134 28.16 -18.75 27.44
C ILE A 134 28.80 -17.84 26.38
N PRO A 135 29.42 -18.40 25.33
CA PRO A 135 29.98 -17.61 24.25
C PRO A 135 28.83 -16.95 23.48
N ARG A 136 28.63 -15.64 23.67
CA ARG A 136 27.51 -14.89 23.09
C ARG A 136 27.97 -14.01 21.92
N GLN A 137 27.38 -14.25 20.76
CA GLN A 137 27.62 -13.51 19.53
C GLN A 137 26.28 -13.09 18.91
N ILE A 138 26.20 -11.83 18.49
CA ILE A 138 25.09 -11.33 17.69
C ILE A 138 25.62 -11.01 16.29
N VAL A 139 24.95 -11.53 15.25
CA VAL A 139 25.27 -11.26 13.84
C VAL A 139 24.03 -10.64 13.20
N ALA A 140 24.22 -9.56 12.44
CA ALA A 140 23.13 -8.93 11.70
C ALA A 140 23.55 -8.75 10.24
N CYS A 141 22.82 -9.40 9.34
CA CYS A 141 22.98 -9.30 7.89
C CYS A 141 21.84 -8.43 7.34
N ALA A 142 22.16 -7.44 6.52
CA ALA A 142 21.18 -6.50 5.99
C ALA A 142 21.56 -6.07 4.57
N ASN A 143 20.55 -5.76 3.76
CA ASN A 143 20.77 -5.20 2.42
C ASN A 143 20.94 -3.67 2.44
N HIS A 144 20.38 -3.01 3.46
CA HIS A 144 20.38 -1.57 3.60
C HIS A 144 20.81 -1.11 4.99
N TRP A 145 21.66 -0.08 5.04
CA TRP A 145 21.85 0.70 6.26
C TRP A 145 20.60 1.55 6.49
N THR A 146 19.95 1.34 7.63
CA THR A 146 18.72 2.04 8.04
C THR A 146 18.90 2.59 9.45
N LYS A 147 18.02 3.50 9.87
CA LYS A 147 17.99 4.00 11.24
C LYS A 147 17.86 2.86 12.28
N GLY A 148 17.12 1.80 11.96
CA GLY A 148 17.04 0.61 12.80
C GLY A 148 18.39 -0.08 12.98
N MET A 149 19.17 -0.23 11.91
CA MET A 149 20.53 -0.78 11.95
C MET A 149 21.48 0.10 12.76
N GLU A 150 21.40 1.42 12.61
CA GLU A 150 22.17 2.38 13.39
C GLU A 150 21.85 2.27 14.89
N GLU A 151 20.57 2.18 15.25
CA GLU A 151 20.14 1.98 16.62
C GLU A 151 20.56 0.62 17.19
N MET A 152 20.46 -0.46 16.42
CA MET A 152 20.94 -1.79 16.83
C MET A 152 22.46 -1.78 17.07
N SER A 153 23.22 -1.19 16.14
CA SER A 153 24.69 -1.07 16.23
C SER A 153 25.12 -0.30 17.48
N SER A 154 24.51 0.87 17.71
CA SER A 154 24.89 1.76 18.81
C SER A 154 24.37 1.32 20.18
N LYS A 155 23.14 0.80 20.27
CA LYS A 155 22.47 0.51 21.56
C LYS A 155 22.59 -0.95 21.99
N VAL A 156 22.62 -1.89 21.04
CA VAL A 156 22.55 -3.34 21.34
C VAL A 156 23.91 -4.00 21.23
N LEU A 157 24.60 -3.85 20.09
CA LEU A 157 25.82 -4.61 19.80
C LEU A 157 27.06 -4.12 20.56
N LYS A 158 27.06 -2.87 21.05
CA LYS A 158 28.13 -2.28 21.89
C LYS A 158 29.54 -2.49 21.30
N ASN A 159 29.85 -1.77 20.22
CA ASN A 159 31.08 -1.82 19.40
C ASN A 159 31.16 -3.01 18.40
N PRO A 160 30.20 -3.15 17.48
CA PRO A 160 30.29 -4.19 16.45
C PRO A 160 31.40 -3.92 15.43
N SER A 161 31.96 -5.00 14.87
CA SER A 161 32.69 -4.92 13.60
C SER A 161 31.67 -4.80 12.47
N ILE A 162 31.75 -3.71 11.70
CA ILE A 162 30.82 -3.40 10.60
C ILE A 162 31.53 -3.67 9.27
N PHE A 163 30.92 -4.53 8.45
CA PHE A 163 31.41 -4.84 7.10
C PHE A 163 30.35 -4.40 6.11
N ILE A 164 30.67 -3.40 5.28
CA ILE A 164 29.78 -2.90 4.24
C ILE A 164 30.47 -3.11 2.89
N SER A 165 29.91 -3.99 2.07
CA SER A 165 30.41 -4.27 0.72
C SER A 165 29.92 -3.26 -0.33
N SER A 166 28.81 -2.58 -0.05
CA SER A 166 28.23 -1.58 -0.95
C SER A 166 28.76 -0.19 -0.62
N CYS A 167 29.49 0.43 -1.55
CA CYS A 167 30.02 1.79 -1.38
C CYS A 167 28.91 2.84 -1.14
N MET A 168 27.71 2.64 -1.70
CA MET A 168 26.55 3.50 -1.46
C MET A 168 26.04 3.38 -0.02
N GLU A 169 25.97 2.16 0.50
CA GLU A 169 25.56 1.94 1.89
C GLU A 169 26.65 2.45 2.86
N SER A 170 27.93 2.36 2.48
CA SER A 170 29.04 2.96 3.22
C SER A 170 28.93 4.49 3.28
N ALA A 171 28.51 5.13 2.19
CA ALA A 171 28.29 6.58 2.16
C ALA A 171 27.13 7.01 3.06
N ILE A 172 26.02 6.26 3.06
CA ILE A 172 24.88 6.51 3.96
C ILE A 172 25.30 6.30 5.42
N TYR A 173 26.03 5.21 5.70
CA TYR A 173 26.61 4.94 7.02
C TYR A 173 27.54 6.08 7.48
N GLY A 174 28.35 6.61 6.57
CA GLY A 174 29.25 7.74 6.82
C GLY A 174 28.56 9.10 6.97
N GLY A 175 27.24 9.18 6.80
CA GLY A 175 26.47 10.42 6.89
C GLY A 175 26.74 11.41 5.76
N MET A 176 27.16 10.91 4.58
CA MET A 176 27.41 11.75 3.40
C MET A 176 26.15 12.55 3.03
N LYS A 177 26.30 13.84 2.72
CA LYS A 177 25.20 14.68 2.24
C LYS A 177 25.05 14.55 0.74
N LEU A 178 23.82 14.59 0.26
CA LEU A 178 23.49 14.53 -1.16
C LEU A 178 22.83 15.85 -1.57
N ASP A 179 23.29 16.43 -2.66
CA ASP A 179 22.69 17.59 -3.31
C ASP A 179 22.35 17.22 -4.76
N VAL A 180 21.15 17.56 -5.22
CA VAL A 180 20.69 17.21 -6.58
C VAL A 180 20.19 18.48 -7.24
N ARG A 181 20.90 18.94 -8.27
CA ARG A 181 20.55 20.13 -9.05
C ARG A 181 20.15 19.72 -10.46
N ARG A 182 19.02 20.26 -10.93
CA ARG A 182 18.46 19.94 -12.24
C ARG A 182 18.30 21.20 -13.07
N GLY A 183 18.82 21.19 -14.29
CA GLY A 183 18.81 22.35 -15.17
C GLY A 183 19.06 22.05 -16.64
N THR A 184 19.22 23.09 -17.44
CA THR A 184 19.80 23.00 -18.80
C THR A 184 21.32 22.78 -18.71
N PRO A 185 22.00 22.39 -19.80
CA PRO A 185 23.46 22.28 -19.81
C PRO A 185 24.19 23.55 -19.34
N GLU A 186 23.67 24.73 -19.69
CA GLU A 186 24.24 26.02 -19.27
C GLU A 186 24.03 26.29 -17.78
N GLU A 187 22.89 25.87 -17.22
CA GLU A 187 22.62 25.95 -15.79
C GLU A 187 23.53 25.00 -15.01
N MET A 188 23.78 23.79 -15.52
CA MET A 188 24.74 22.85 -14.93
C MET A 188 26.16 23.41 -14.90
N ASP A 189 26.59 24.12 -15.96
CA ASP A 189 27.90 24.77 -16.01
C ASP A 189 28.04 25.84 -14.91
N ARG A 190 27.00 26.64 -14.72
CA ARG A 190 26.94 27.65 -13.66
C ARG A 190 26.92 27.02 -12.27
N ASP A 191 26.12 25.97 -12.08
CA ASP A 191 26.01 25.26 -10.80
C ASP A 191 27.33 24.58 -10.41
N LEU A 192 28.06 24.01 -11.37
CA LEU A 192 29.40 23.46 -11.15
C LEU A 192 30.35 24.52 -10.60
N LEU A 193 30.40 25.70 -11.22
CA LEU A 193 31.25 26.80 -10.78
C LEU A 193 30.85 27.31 -9.38
N GLU A 194 29.56 27.44 -9.12
CA GLU A 194 29.04 27.84 -7.81
C GLU A 194 29.46 26.85 -6.71
N ILE A 195 29.29 25.55 -6.95
CA ILE A 195 29.67 24.50 -5.99
C ILE A 195 31.18 24.57 -5.72
N VAL A 196 32.02 24.59 -6.77
CA VAL A 196 33.48 24.64 -6.62
C VAL A 196 33.93 25.89 -5.85
N GLN A 197 33.33 27.05 -6.12
CA GLN A 197 33.64 28.30 -5.41
C GLN A 197 33.22 28.22 -3.93
N SER A 198 32.03 27.70 -3.64
CA SER A 198 31.55 27.52 -2.26
C SER A 198 32.40 26.52 -1.47
N LYS A 199 33.00 25.55 -2.17
CA LYS A 199 33.84 24.47 -1.63
C LYS A 199 35.34 24.66 -1.92
N ARG A 200 35.80 25.91 -2.08
CA ARG A 200 37.21 26.23 -2.41
C ARG A 200 38.28 25.70 -1.45
N PHE A 201 37.87 25.24 -0.27
CA PHE A 201 38.71 24.62 0.77
C PHE A 201 38.41 23.13 0.96
N SER A 202 37.75 22.49 -0.01
CA SER A 202 37.43 21.07 -0.01
C SER A 202 38.25 20.32 -1.04
N ARG A 203 38.74 19.13 -0.67
CA ARG A 203 39.25 18.15 -1.64
C ARG A 203 38.09 17.69 -2.53
N THR A 204 38.09 18.14 -3.78
CA THR A 204 36.97 17.98 -4.70
C THR A 204 37.33 17.06 -5.86
N ILE A 205 36.46 16.10 -6.18
CA ILE A 205 36.55 15.27 -7.39
C ILE A 205 35.36 15.57 -8.28
N ILE A 206 35.62 15.79 -9.56
CA ILE A 206 34.61 16.03 -10.60
C ILE A 206 34.65 14.85 -11.58
N PHE A 207 33.51 14.16 -11.70
CA PHE A 207 33.37 13.03 -12.61
C PHE A 207 32.71 13.45 -13.92
N CYS A 208 33.43 13.24 -15.03
CA CYS A 208 33.00 13.55 -16.39
C CYS A 208 32.77 12.26 -17.20
N ARG A 209 31.99 12.36 -18.28
CA ARG A 209 31.66 11.24 -19.18
C ARG A 209 32.84 10.77 -20.02
N GLY A 210 33.73 11.70 -20.38
CA GLY A 210 34.84 11.44 -21.30
C GLY A 210 35.75 12.65 -21.45
N SER A 211 36.82 12.51 -22.23
CA SER A 211 37.87 13.53 -22.38
C SER A 211 37.36 14.90 -22.84
N ALA A 212 36.37 14.96 -23.73
CA ALA A 212 35.80 16.22 -24.19
C ALA A 212 35.18 17.05 -23.05
N GLU A 213 34.46 16.40 -22.12
CA GLU A 213 33.91 17.08 -20.94
C GLU A 213 35.02 17.47 -19.95
N VAL A 214 36.07 16.63 -19.81
CA VAL A 214 37.23 16.96 -18.96
C VAL A 214 37.87 18.28 -19.39
N PHE A 215 38.16 18.45 -20.68
CA PHE A 215 38.77 19.68 -21.20
C PHE A 215 37.84 20.89 -21.10
N LYS A 216 36.54 20.70 -21.33
CA LYS A 216 35.54 21.77 -21.13
C LYS A 216 35.55 22.25 -19.68
N VAL A 217 35.48 21.33 -18.71
CA VAL A 217 35.46 21.66 -17.29
C VAL A 217 36.79 22.28 -16.85
N GLU A 218 37.93 21.78 -17.34
CA GLU A 218 39.26 22.37 -17.09
C GLU A 218 39.32 23.84 -17.52
N GLN A 219 38.82 24.16 -18.72
CA GLN A 219 38.78 25.52 -19.23
C GLN A 219 37.93 26.42 -18.31
N MET A 220 36.72 25.97 -17.95
CA MET A 220 35.83 26.72 -17.07
C MET A 220 36.44 26.98 -15.68
N LEU A 221 37.13 26.00 -15.11
CA LEU A 221 37.81 26.15 -13.82
C LEU A 221 39.03 27.08 -13.91
N SER A 222 39.72 27.09 -15.05
CA SER A 222 40.85 27.99 -15.28
C SER A 222 40.43 29.47 -15.30
N GLU A 223 39.23 29.77 -15.80
CA GLU A 223 38.67 31.14 -15.81
C GLU A 223 38.42 31.70 -14.40
N ILE A 224 38.20 30.84 -13.41
CA ILE A 224 38.07 31.23 -11.99
C ILE A 224 39.37 31.07 -11.21
N GLY A 225 40.50 30.82 -11.89
CA GLY A 225 41.82 30.71 -11.30
C GLY A 225 42.12 29.38 -10.60
N ALA A 226 41.32 28.34 -10.83
CA ALA A 226 41.57 27.00 -10.31
C ALA A 226 42.46 26.19 -11.26
N THR A 227 43.37 25.39 -10.70
CA THR A 227 44.30 24.53 -11.46
C THR A 227 44.02 23.06 -11.14
N PRO A 228 43.10 22.40 -11.87
CA PRO A 228 42.73 21.02 -11.58
C PRO A 228 43.83 20.03 -11.98
N ILE A 229 43.85 18.88 -11.30
CA ILE A 229 44.58 17.68 -11.71
C ILE A 229 43.67 16.89 -12.66
N LEU A 230 44.20 16.39 -13.77
CA LEU A 230 43.44 15.63 -14.76
C LEU A 230 43.77 14.14 -14.69
N ALA A 231 42.76 13.28 -14.70
CA ALA A 231 42.92 11.82 -14.79
C ALA A 231 41.89 11.21 -15.76
N HIS A 232 42.30 10.93 -16.99
CA HIS A 232 41.47 10.32 -18.02
C HIS A 232 42.31 9.45 -18.97
N ASN A 233 41.68 8.59 -19.79
CA ASN A 233 42.32 7.56 -20.65
C ASN A 233 43.70 7.91 -21.27
N PRO A 234 43.90 9.10 -21.89
CA PRO A 234 45.18 9.49 -22.50
C PRO A 234 46.36 9.63 -21.51
N ILE A 235 46.10 9.67 -20.19
CA ILE A 235 47.09 9.89 -19.12
C ILE A 235 47.23 8.63 -18.22
N VAL A 236 46.73 7.47 -18.66
CA VAL A 236 46.70 6.22 -17.87
C VAL A 236 48.08 5.75 -17.39
N SER A 237 49.18 6.16 -18.03
CA SER A 237 50.55 5.83 -17.63
C SER A 237 51.07 6.58 -16.40
N ASP A 238 50.44 7.69 -15.98
CA ASP A 238 50.91 8.57 -14.90
C ASP A 238 49.96 8.65 -13.68
N LEU A 239 49.05 7.66 -13.52
CA LEU A 239 48.03 7.69 -12.46
C LEU A 239 48.61 7.58 -11.04
N ASP A 240 49.75 6.93 -10.87
CA ASP A 240 50.47 6.89 -9.58
C ASP A 240 50.95 8.29 -9.19
N PHE A 241 51.52 9.03 -10.15
CA PHE A 241 51.93 10.42 -9.96
C PHE A 241 50.74 11.35 -9.70
N THR A 242 49.60 11.12 -10.36
CA THR A 242 48.35 11.84 -10.07
C THR A 242 47.86 11.60 -8.64
N THR A 243 47.90 10.35 -8.17
CA THR A 243 47.53 10.00 -6.78
C THR A 243 48.50 10.66 -5.79
N GLU A 244 49.79 10.66 -6.10
CA GLU A 244 50.81 11.34 -5.30
C GLU A 244 50.58 12.85 -5.23
N ARG A 245 50.32 13.51 -6.37
CA ARG A 245 49.99 14.95 -6.42
C ARG A 245 48.74 15.29 -5.63
N TRP A 246 47.70 14.46 -5.71
CA TRP A 246 46.49 14.62 -4.91
C TRP A 246 46.77 14.57 -3.40
N ASN A 247 47.59 13.61 -2.97
CA ASN A 247 47.92 13.44 -1.56
C ASN A 247 48.81 14.57 -1.01
N HIS A 248 49.72 15.09 -1.83
CA HIS A 248 50.63 16.20 -1.47
C HIS A 248 50.04 17.60 -1.66
N ALA A 249 48.88 17.73 -2.29
CA ALA A 249 48.19 19.01 -2.41
C ALA A 249 47.84 19.60 -1.04
N GLN A 250 47.83 20.93 -0.92
CA GLN A 250 47.48 21.58 0.34
C GLN A 250 46.09 21.12 0.81
N PRO A 251 45.90 20.88 2.12
CA PRO A 251 44.59 20.51 2.67
C PRO A 251 43.52 21.49 2.21
N GLY A 252 42.51 20.97 1.50
CA GLY A 252 41.39 21.75 1.00
C GLY A 252 41.55 22.42 -0.38
N SER A 253 42.71 22.36 -1.04
CA SER A 253 42.90 23.08 -2.32
C SER A 253 42.95 22.17 -3.56
N ALA A 254 42.69 20.88 -3.42
CA ALA A 254 42.86 19.91 -4.50
C ALA A 254 41.56 19.71 -5.28
N ILE A 255 41.61 19.91 -6.60
CA ILE A 255 40.52 19.55 -7.52
C ILE A 255 41.04 18.51 -8.50
N LEU A 256 40.36 17.37 -8.60
CA LEU A 256 40.63 16.31 -9.56
C LEU A 256 39.47 16.20 -10.54
N ILE A 257 39.73 16.27 -11.84
CA ILE A 257 38.74 15.96 -12.88
C ILE A 257 39.07 14.59 -13.45
N CYS A 258 38.11 13.67 -13.45
CA CYS A 258 38.34 12.31 -13.90
C CYS A 258 37.18 11.66 -14.64
N THR A 259 37.49 10.57 -15.35
CA THR A 259 36.53 9.71 -16.06
C THR A 259 36.50 8.31 -15.43
N ASP A 260 35.44 7.53 -15.69
CA ASP A 260 35.24 6.24 -15.02
C ASP A 260 36.33 5.20 -15.31
N ASP A 261 36.95 5.25 -16.48
CA ASP A 261 37.96 4.29 -16.95
C ASP A 261 39.29 4.32 -16.17
N VAL A 262 39.53 5.36 -15.37
CA VAL A 262 40.75 5.46 -14.54
C VAL A 262 40.53 5.14 -13.06
N LEU A 263 39.27 4.99 -12.61
CA LEU A 263 38.95 4.94 -11.18
C LEU A 263 39.51 3.73 -10.45
N GLU A 264 39.66 2.58 -11.11
CA GLU A 264 40.22 1.36 -10.49
C GLU A 264 41.70 1.50 -10.13
N ARG A 265 42.42 2.42 -10.79
CA ARG A 265 43.86 2.66 -10.58
C ARG A 265 44.15 3.85 -9.66
N LEU A 266 43.14 4.67 -9.36
CA LEU A 266 43.27 5.81 -8.46
C LEU A 266 43.02 5.36 -7.01
N ASN A 267 44.09 5.24 -6.22
CA ASN A 267 43.98 4.89 -4.81
C ASN A 267 43.68 6.14 -3.94
N ILE A 268 42.54 6.78 -4.19
CA ILE A 268 42.08 8.00 -3.50
C ILE A 268 40.82 7.67 -2.71
N LYS A 269 40.81 8.05 -1.41
CA LYS A 269 39.68 7.78 -0.50
C LYS A 269 39.31 8.95 0.42
N ASN A 270 40.05 10.05 0.37
CA ASN A 270 39.93 11.18 1.28
C ASN A 270 39.31 12.43 0.62
N ALA A 271 38.50 12.27 -0.43
CA ALA A 271 37.74 13.37 -1.01
C ALA A 271 36.63 13.83 -0.08
N GLN A 272 36.43 15.15 0.03
CA GLN A 272 35.41 15.78 0.85
C GLN A 272 34.18 16.17 0.02
N THR A 273 34.37 16.48 -1.26
CA THR A 273 33.29 16.81 -2.18
C THR A 273 33.40 15.99 -3.46
N LEU A 274 32.32 15.31 -3.82
CA LEU A 274 32.18 14.57 -5.07
C LEU A 274 31.16 15.31 -5.96
N ILE A 275 31.52 15.63 -7.19
CA ILE A 275 30.64 16.30 -8.14
C ILE A 275 30.47 15.41 -9.36
N HIS A 276 29.24 14.97 -9.59
CA HIS A 276 28.87 14.17 -10.75
C HIS A 276 28.34 15.10 -11.84
N TYR A 277 29.25 15.65 -12.64
CA TYR A 277 28.90 16.40 -13.83
C TYR A 277 28.23 15.51 -14.90
N PHE A 278 28.55 14.21 -14.85
CA PHE A 278 27.84 13.14 -15.55
C PHE A 278 27.50 11.99 -14.58
N ILE A 279 26.34 11.34 -14.78
CA ILE A 279 25.92 10.16 -14.00
C ILE A 279 25.96 8.93 -14.91
N PRO A 280 26.58 7.80 -14.53
CA PRO A 280 26.56 6.59 -15.35
C PRO A 280 25.16 5.96 -15.32
N HIS A 281 24.52 5.83 -16.48
CA HIS A 281 23.11 5.42 -16.57
C HIS A 281 22.89 3.90 -16.62
N HIS A 282 23.94 3.14 -16.94
CA HIS A 282 23.84 1.70 -17.20
C HIS A 282 24.30 0.84 -16.02
N SER A 283 25.00 1.42 -15.04
CA SER A 283 25.57 0.69 -13.91
C SER A 283 25.38 1.45 -12.60
N LYS A 284 24.58 0.87 -11.70
CA LYS A 284 24.50 1.34 -10.30
C LYS A 284 25.81 1.10 -9.56
N TYR A 285 26.55 0.06 -9.97
CA TYR A 285 27.83 -0.28 -9.38
C TYR A 285 28.85 0.83 -9.62
N ASP A 286 28.97 1.31 -10.86
CA ASP A 286 29.95 2.35 -11.23
C ASP A 286 29.66 3.65 -10.47
N PHE A 287 28.39 4.07 -10.42
CA PHE A 287 27.98 5.21 -9.60
C PHE A 287 28.30 4.99 -8.13
N SER A 288 27.96 3.82 -7.58
CA SER A 288 28.24 3.48 -6.19
C SER A 288 29.73 3.51 -5.90
N TYR A 289 30.57 3.02 -6.81
CA TYR A 289 32.02 2.96 -6.67
C TYR A 289 32.64 4.35 -6.57
N ARG A 290 32.12 5.35 -7.29
CA ARG A 290 32.56 6.75 -7.14
C ARG A 290 32.45 7.29 -5.72
N LEU A 291 31.45 6.85 -4.95
CA LEU A 291 31.28 7.26 -3.55
C LEU A 291 32.41 6.73 -2.65
N SER A 292 33.13 5.69 -3.08
CA SER A 292 34.26 5.13 -2.33
C SER A 292 35.43 6.11 -2.18
N PHE A 293 35.51 7.11 -3.05
CA PHE A 293 36.58 8.12 -3.04
C PHE A 293 36.51 9.08 -1.84
N ALA A 294 35.43 9.03 -1.06
CA ALA A 294 35.26 9.79 0.18
C ALA A 294 35.28 8.90 1.44
N MET A 295 35.60 7.59 1.31
CA MET A 295 35.46 6.61 2.39
C MET A 295 36.29 6.90 3.65
N ASP A 296 37.45 7.54 3.53
CA ASP A 296 38.27 7.88 4.70
C ASP A 296 37.57 8.90 5.61
N ASN A 297 36.58 9.63 5.08
CA ASN A 297 35.78 10.61 5.81
C ASN A 297 34.48 10.01 6.40
N PHE A 298 34.23 8.71 6.24
CA PHE A 298 33.01 8.07 6.74
C PHE A 298 33.13 7.74 8.23
N HIS A 299 32.56 8.59 9.08
CA HIS A 299 32.58 8.41 10.53
C HIS A 299 31.19 8.61 11.14
N LEU A 300 30.76 7.64 11.97
CA LEU A 300 29.48 7.68 12.70
C LEU A 300 29.29 8.92 13.58
N ARG A 301 30.38 9.57 14.01
CA ARG A 301 30.38 10.73 14.92
C ARG A 301 31.01 11.98 14.29
N ALA A 302 31.13 12.04 12.96
CA ALA A 302 31.58 13.25 12.29
C ALA A 302 30.67 14.42 12.64
N SER A 303 31.26 15.59 12.92
CA SER A 303 30.50 16.82 13.02
C SER A 303 29.83 17.13 11.69
N GLU A 304 28.77 17.94 11.69
CA GLU A 304 28.05 18.25 10.46
C GLU A 304 28.90 18.97 9.40
N ALA A 305 30.00 19.62 9.83
CA ALA A 305 30.98 20.27 8.96
C ALA A 305 32.00 19.29 8.34
N ASP A 306 32.21 18.13 8.96
CA ASP A 306 33.21 17.14 8.52
C ASP A 306 32.62 16.06 7.60
N ARG A 307 31.29 16.08 7.39
CA ARG A 307 30.60 15.09 6.56
C ARG A 307 30.88 15.36 5.09
N PRO A 308 31.29 14.33 4.31
CA PRO A 308 31.51 14.50 2.89
C PRO A 308 30.19 14.80 2.15
N GLU A 309 30.30 15.45 1.00
CA GLU A 309 29.16 15.85 0.18
C GLU A 309 29.27 15.24 -1.23
N THR A 310 28.13 14.85 -1.79
CA THR A 310 28.01 14.40 -3.17
C THR A 310 26.95 15.23 -3.90
N HIS A 311 27.34 15.85 -5.01
CA HIS A 311 26.48 16.70 -5.84
C HIS A 311 26.17 16.00 -7.16
N LEU A 312 24.90 15.91 -7.51
CA LEU A 312 24.43 15.36 -8.78
C LEU A 312 23.89 16.50 -9.65
N LEU A 313 24.56 16.74 -10.76
CA LEU A 313 24.09 17.69 -11.77
C LEU A 313 23.38 16.89 -12.87
N ILE A 314 22.07 17.10 -13.03
CA ILE A 314 21.23 16.37 -13.99
C ILE A 314 20.55 17.30 -14.99
N THR A 315 20.51 16.90 -16.25
CA THR A 315 19.76 17.65 -17.27
C THR A 315 18.27 17.41 -17.12
N LYS A 316 17.44 18.35 -17.59
CA LYS A 316 15.98 18.17 -17.66
C LYS A 316 15.56 16.95 -18.49
N GLU A 317 16.37 16.55 -19.47
CA GLU A 317 16.12 15.41 -20.36
C GLU A 317 16.44 14.04 -19.73
N PHE A 318 16.93 14.02 -18.48
CA PHE A 318 17.36 12.81 -17.78
C PHE A 318 16.19 11.92 -17.29
N ASN A 319 15.35 11.44 -18.22
CA ASN A 319 14.07 10.81 -17.89
C ASN A 319 14.20 9.34 -17.51
N ASN A 320 15.07 8.57 -18.17
CA ASN A 320 15.09 7.12 -18.04
C ASN A 320 15.56 6.61 -16.66
N SER A 321 16.15 7.44 -15.79
CA SER A 321 16.62 6.99 -14.47
C SER A 321 16.18 7.92 -13.33
N LEU A 322 15.23 8.82 -13.59
CA LEU A 322 14.76 9.82 -12.62
C LEU A 322 14.21 9.18 -11.34
N LEU A 323 13.44 8.09 -11.46
CA LEU A 323 12.96 7.32 -10.31
C LEU A 323 14.09 6.73 -9.46
N THR A 324 15.22 6.37 -10.08
CA THR A 324 16.40 5.88 -9.35
C THR A 324 17.02 7.01 -8.52
N ILE A 325 17.08 8.23 -9.07
CA ILE A 325 17.58 9.42 -8.35
C ILE A 325 16.65 9.82 -7.22
N VAL A 326 15.33 9.90 -7.47
CA VAL A 326 14.33 10.17 -6.42
C VAL A 326 14.45 9.19 -5.26
N ARG A 327 14.66 7.90 -5.56
CA ARG A 327 14.88 6.88 -4.52
C ARG A 327 16.23 7.02 -3.82
N LEU A 328 17.27 7.43 -4.53
CA LEU A 328 18.57 7.75 -3.93
C LEU A 328 18.43 8.92 -2.94
N MET A 329 17.72 9.98 -3.33
CA MET A 329 17.39 11.11 -2.44
C MET A 329 16.68 10.63 -1.17
N GLN A 330 15.64 9.82 -1.31
CA GLN A 330 14.94 9.22 -0.17
C GLN A 330 15.86 8.36 0.71
N ARG A 331 16.80 7.61 0.11
CA ARG A 331 17.77 6.79 0.85
C ARG A 331 18.76 7.63 1.66
N PHE A 332 19.15 8.79 1.14
CA PHE A 332 19.95 9.78 1.85
C PHE A 332 19.13 10.64 2.83
N GLY A 333 17.81 10.38 2.96
CA GLY A 333 16.92 11.09 3.89
C GLY A 333 16.40 12.43 3.41
N HIS A 334 16.50 12.74 2.10
CA HIS A 334 16.03 14.00 1.53
C HIS A 334 14.52 14.00 1.26
N VAL A 335 13.91 15.16 1.42
CA VAL A 335 12.55 15.45 0.95
C VAL A 335 12.62 15.63 -0.57
N VAL A 336 11.77 14.91 -1.29
CA VAL A 336 11.72 14.97 -2.76
C VAL A 336 10.67 16.01 -3.16
N PRO A 337 11.00 17.00 -4.01
CA PRO A 337 10.01 17.93 -4.53
C PRO A 337 8.89 17.23 -5.31
N ASP A 338 7.64 17.68 -5.15
CA ASP A 338 6.47 17.04 -5.75
C ASP A 338 6.51 16.98 -7.28
N GLU A 339 7.06 18.02 -7.92
CA GLU A 339 7.29 18.07 -9.37
C GLU A 339 8.20 16.92 -9.82
N LEU A 340 9.34 16.74 -9.13
CA LEU A 340 10.32 15.70 -9.42
C LEU A 340 9.73 14.29 -9.14
N ALA A 341 8.94 14.15 -8.08
CA ALA A 341 8.25 12.91 -7.76
C ALA A 341 7.23 12.54 -8.87
N THR A 342 6.45 13.51 -9.33
CA THR A 342 5.44 13.34 -10.39
C THR A 342 6.09 12.91 -11.70
N GLU A 343 7.15 13.61 -12.15
CA GLU A 343 7.88 13.25 -13.36
C GLU A 343 8.53 11.87 -13.27
N ALA A 344 9.08 11.51 -12.10
CA ALA A 344 9.63 10.19 -11.87
C ALA A 344 8.59 9.07 -11.97
N ILE A 345 7.36 9.32 -11.49
CA ILE A 345 6.22 8.40 -11.62
C ILE A 345 5.81 8.28 -13.08
N LEU A 346 5.69 9.38 -13.82
CA LEU A 346 5.34 9.34 -15.26
C LEU A 346 6.38 8.56 -16.08
N SER A 347 7.66 8.78 -15.83
CA SER A 347 8.76 8.01 -16.44
C SER A 347 8.66 6.51 -16.09
N PHE A 348 8.33 6.19 -14.83
CA PHE A 348 8.11 4.81 -14.40
C PHE A 348 6.95 4.15 -15.12
N CYS A 349 5.80 4.81 -15.20
CA CYS A 349 4.63 4.34 -15.95
C CYS A 349 4.99 4.08 -17.42
N GLY A 350 5.74 4.97 -18.06
CA GLY A 350 6.24 4.78 -19.42
C GLY A 350 7.11 3.53 -19.60
N LYS A 351 7.89 3.14 -18.58
CA LYS A 351 8.64 1.87 -18.59
C LYS A 351 7.77 0.65 -18.37
N GLU A 352 6.80 0.73 -17.46
CA GLU A 352 5.87 -0.38 -17.20
C GLU A 352 5.00 -0.69 -18.43
N VAL A 353 4.66 0.31 -19.25
CA VAL A 353 3.99 0.08 -20.54
C VAL A 353 4.85 -0.77 -21.49
N ARG A 354 6.19 -0.68 -21.42
CA ARG A 354 7.08 -1.55 -22.23
C ARG A 354 7.00 -3.02 -21.81
N LYS A 355 6.50 -3.31 -20.60
CA LYS A 355 6.20 -4.68 -20.13
C LYS A 355 4.84 -5.19 -20.61
N ARG A 356 4.21 -4.57 -21.61
CA ARG A 356 2.90 -4.98 -22.15
C ARG A 356 2.80 -6.45 -22.57
N SER A 357 3.91 -7.10 -22.93
CA SER A 357 3.94 -8.53 -23.29
C SER A 357 3.98 -9.46 -22.07
N LEU A 358 4.15 -8.91 -20.87
CA LEU A 358 4.26 -9.67 -19.62
C LEU A 358 2.91 -9.65 -18.87
N PRO A 359 2.61 -10.70 -18.11
CA PRO A 359 1.37 -10.78 -17.34
C PRO A 359 1.35 -9.72 -16.23
N LEU A 360 0.13 -9.37 -15.81
CA LEU A 360 -0.08 -8.47 -14.68
C LEU A 360 0.44 -9.12 -13.38
N CYS A 361 1.16 -8.34 -12.59
CA CYS A 361 1.83 -8.79 -11.37
C CYS A 361 0.87 -9.52 -10.41
N GLU A 362 1.24 -10.72 -9.97
CA GLU A 362 0.40 -11.55 -9.11
C GLU A 362 0.12 -10.92 -7.74
N THR A 363 1.12 -10.33 -7.09
CA THR A 363 0.92 -9.66 -5.80
C THR A 363 0.07 -8.39 -5.94
N LEU A 364 0.20 -7.71 -7.08
CA LEU A 364 -0.66 -6.57 -7.41
C LEU A 364 -2.12 -7.02 -7.53
N LYS A 365 -2.38 -8.11 -8.25
CA LYS A 365 -3.71 -8.73 -8.36
C LYS A 365 -4.26 -9.21 -7.02
N ALA A 366 -3.40 -9.76 -6.15
CA ALA A 366 -3.80 -10.36 -4.88
C ALA A 366 -4.05 -9.35 -3.75
N PHE A 367 -3.37 -8.21 -3.76
CA PHE A 367 -3.36 -7.26 -2.63
C PHE A 367 -3.61 -5.80 -3.01
N GLY A 368 -3.64 -5.47 -4.31
CA GLY A 368 -3.69 -4.09 -4.80
C GLY A 368 -2.33 -3.37 -4.81
N PHE A 369 -1.23 -4.03 -4.40
CA PHE A 369 0.11 -3.44 -4.44
C PHE A 369 1.22 -4.49 -4.58
N CYS A 370 2.41 -4.08 -5.03
CA CYS A 370 3.60 -4.93 -5.10
C CYS A 370 4.75 -4.30 -4.30
N ARG A 371 5.18 -4.97 -3.22
CA ARG A 371 6.33 -4.51 -2.40
C ARG A 371 7.65 -4.49 -3.21
N ASN A 372 7.77 -5.43 -4.15
CA ASN A 372 8.96 -5.63 -4.98
C ASN A 372 8.86 -4.98 -6.37
N MET A 373 8.03 -3.96 -6.54
CA MET A 373 7.81 -3.29 -7.84
C MET A 373 9.13 -2.87 -8.54
N LYS A 374 10.22 -2.67 -7.79
CA LYS A 374 11.56 -2.34 -8.29
C LYS A 374 12.23 -3.45 -9.10
N LEU A 375 12.07 -4.70 -8.67
CA LEU A 375 12.73 -5.89 -9.22
C LEU A 375 11.73 -6.84 -9.89
N CYS A 376 10.44 -6.57 -9.71
CA CYS A 376 9.39 -7.38 -10.29
C CYS A 376 9.47 -7.27 -11.83
N GLY A 377 9.73 -8.41 -12.46
CA GLY A 377 9.76 -8.54 -13.91
C GLY A 377 8.38 -8.36 -14.55
N LEU A 378 7.30 -8.51 -13.77
CA LEU A 378 5.92 -8.46 -14.27
C LEU A 378 5.43 -7.02 -14.46
N ARG A 379 4.30 -6.88 -15.15
CA ARG A 379 3.66 -5.60 -15.47
C ARG A 379 2.84 -5.09 -14.27
N HIS A 380 2.88 -3.78 -14.01
CA HIS A 380 2.10 -3.13 -12.94
C HIS A 380 1.12 -2.06 -13.43
N VAL A 381 0.95 -1.90 -14.74
CA VAL A 381 -0.02 -1.00 -15.35
C VAL A 381 -1.12 -1.82 -16.01
N ILE A 382 -2.38 -1.44 -15.85
CA ILE A 382 -3.52 -2.03 -16.57
C ILE A 382 -3.64 -1.32 -17.92
N LEU A 383 -3.96 -2.07 -18.97
CA LEU A 383 -4.07 -1.59 -20.34
C LEU A 383 -5.38 -2.09 -20.94
N SER A 384 -6.29 -1.18 -21.29
CA SER A 384 -7.60 -1.52 -21.86
C SER A 384 -7.55 -2.45 -23.08
N THR A 385 -6.49 -2.36 -23.89
CA THR A 385 -6.28 -3.22 -25.06
C THR A 385 -5.95 -4.69 -24.74
N LEU A 386 -5.49 -4.99 -23.53
CA LEU A 386 -5.07 -6.34 -23.12
C LEU A 386 -5.94 -6.90 -22.00
N ASP A 387 -6.34 -6.03 -21.07
CA ASP A 387 -7.01 -6.42 -19.83
C ASP A 387 -8.54 -6.37 -19.92
N HIS A 388 -9.08 -6.10 -21.12
CA HIS A 388 -10.53 -6.11 -21.31
C HIS A 388 -11.11 -7.47 -20.93
N PRO A 389 -12.19 -7.52 -20.12
CA PRO A 389 -12.69 -8.79 -19.60
C PRO A 389 -13.28 -9.65 -20.71
N VAL A 390 -12.88 -10.92 -20.75
CA VAL A 390 -13.47 -11.97 -21.63
C VAL A 390 -14.31 -12.97 -20.83
N VAL A 391 -14.48 -12.70 -19.54
CA VAL A 391 -15.32 -13.41 -18.58
C VAL A 391 -16.51 -12.53 -18.17
N PRO A 392 -17.56 -13.07 -17.52
CA PRO A 392 -18.66 -12.25 -17.05
C PRO A 392 -18.19 -11.13 -16.11
N GLN A 393 -18.65 -9.90 -16.35
CA GLN A 393 -18.16 -8.70 -15.66
C GLN A 393 -18.93 -8.35 -14.37
N ASN A 394 -20.16 -8.85 -14.25
CA ASN A 394 -21.04 -8.57 -13.12
C ASN A 394 -21.94 -9.78 -12.80
N GLY A 395 -22.71 -9.67 -11.71
CA GLY A 395 -23.62 -10.72 -11.27
C GLY A 395 -22.93 -11.78 -10.40
N ILE A 396 -23.44 -13.01 -10.44
CA ILE A 396 -23.03 -14.11 -9.58
C ILE A 396 -22.60 -15.29 -10.45
N VAL A 397 -21.43 -15.86 -10.16
CA VAL A 397 -20.92 -17.07 -10.80
C VAL A 397 -20.97 -18.25 -9.84
N ARG A 398 -21.31 -19.42 -10.39
CA ARG A 398 -21.08 -20.70 -9.74
C ARG A 398 -19.86 -21.33 -10.38
N ILE A 399 -18.84 -21.59 -9.58
CA ILE A 399 -17.53 -22.06 -10.05
C ILE A 399 -17.17 -23.39 -9.39
N ARG A 400 -16.29 -24.16 -10.04
CA ARG A 400 -15.63 -25.33 -9.43
C ARG A 400 -14.13 -25.10 -9.38
N ILE A 401 -13.55 -25.18 -8.19
CA ILE A 401 -12.11 -24.99 -7.99
C ILE A 401 -11.35 -26.20 -8.57
N THR A 402 -10.39 -25.92 -9.44
CA THR A 402 -9.49 -26.92 -10.06
C THR A 402 -8.11 -26.91 -9.40
N ALA A 403 -7.64 -25.76 -8.93
CA ALA A 403 -6.38 -25.65 -8.20
C ALA A 403 -6.39 -24.49 -7.19
N VAL A 404 -5.62 -24.65 -6.11
CA VAL A 404 -5.37 -23.61 -5.09
C VAL A 404 -3.89 -23.24 -5.12
N ARG A 405 -3.62 -21.98 -5.51
CA ARG A 405 -2.27 -21.41 -5.66
C ARG A 405 -1.80 -20.77 -4.35
N THR A 406 -2.65 -19.92 -3.78
CA THR A 406 -2.42 -19.26 -2.47
C THR A 406 -3.71 -19.25 -1.66
N ALA A 407 -3.71 -18.64 -0.47
CA ALA A 407 -4.93 -18.54 0.34
C ALA A 407 -5.99 -17.58 -0.25
N THR A 408 -5.65 -16.79 -1.27
CA THR A 408 -6.60 -15.92 -1.99
C THR A 408 -6.62 -16.10 -3.49
N GLN A 409 -5.72 -16.91 -4.08
CA GLN A 409 -5.62 -17.12 -5.52
C GLN A 409 -5.92 -18.57 -5.88
N TYR A 410 -6.88 -18.75 -6.77
CA TYR A 410 -7.38 -20.05 -7.22
C TYR A 410 -7.49 -20.10 -8.73
N TYR A 411 -7.61 -21.32 -9.25
CA TYR A 411 -8.08 -21.56 -10.61
C TYR A 411 -9.40 -22.32 -10.56
N ALA A 412 -10.33 -21.94 -11.43
CA ALA A 412 -11.68 -22.46 -11.41
C ALA A 412 -12.33 -22.50 -12.79
N ARG A 413 -13.36 -23.34 -12.92
CA ARG A 413 -14.23 -23.42 -14.11
C ARG A 413 -15.58 -22.79 -13.81
N ILE A 414 -16.11 -21.96 -14.72
CA ILE A 414 -17.41 -21.30 -14.53
C ILE A 414 -18.53 -22.26 -14.93
N LEU A 415 -19.24 -22.83 -13.97
CA LEU A 415 -20.35 -23.74 -14.24
C LEU A 415 -21.59 -22.98 -14.72
N LYS A 416 -21.95 -21.90 -14.03
CA LYS A 416 -23.15 -21.09 -14.31
C LYS A 416 -22.88 -19.63 -14.03
N HIS A 417 -23.52 -18.75 -14.78
CA HIS A 417 -23.52 -17.30 -14.54
C HIS A 417 -24.94 -16.80 -14.40
N ARG A 418 -25.20 -16.02 -13.36
CA ARG A 418 -26.44 -15.27 -13.17
C ARG A 418 -26.15 -13.79 -13.35
N ASN A 419 -26.69 -13.19 -14.41
CA ASN A 419 -26.53 -11.77 -14.68
C ASN A 419 -27.43 -10.91 -13.75
N GLU A 420 -27.28 -9.59 -13.83
CA GLU A 420 -28.07 -8.63 -13.04
C GLU A 420 -29.58 -8.68 -13.30
N LYS A 421 -29.98 -9.19 -14.48
CA LYS A 421 -31.40 -9.42 -14.84
C LYS A 421 -31.93 -10.75 -14.31
N ASN A 422 -31.19 -11.43 -13.42
CA ASN A 422 -31.48 -12.76 -12.88
C ASN A 422 -31.59 -13.88 -13.91
N GLN A 423 -31.06 -13.70 -15.12
CA GLN A 423 -31.00 -14.75 -16.13
C GLN A 423 -29.81 -15.67 -15.83
N VAL A 424 -30.05 -16.98 -15.85
CA VAL A 424 -29.02 -18.00 -15.59
C VAL A 424 -28.56 -18.58 -16.91
N ILE A 425 -27.27 -18.44 -17.19
CA ILE A 425 -26.57 -18.99 -18.35
C ILE A 425 -25.76 -20.20 -17.87
N ASP A 426 -25.96 -21.34 -18.51
CA ASP A 426 -25.12 -22.52 -18.29
C ASP A 426 -23.84 -22.38 -19.10
N MET A 427 -22.70 -22.45 -18.43
CA MET A 427 -21.38 -22.30 -19.04
C MET A 427 -20.55 -23.59 -18.94
N SER A 428 -21.16 -24.69 -18.49
CA SER A 428 -20.46 -25.96 -18.27
C SER A 428 -20.02 -26.69 -19.54
N GLY A 429 -20.63 -26.38 -20.69
CA GLY A 429 -20.44 -27.08 -21.96
C GLY A 429 -19.07 -26.91 -22.61
N SER A 430 -18.36 -25.80 -22.36
CA SER A 430 -17.08 -25.48 -23.01
C SER A 430 -15.85 -26.10 -22.32
N HIS A 431 -16.00 -26.68 -21.13
CA HIS A 431 -14.89 -27.09 -20.25
C HIS A 431 -14.12 -28.36 -20.68
N PHE A 432 -14.31 -28.84 -21.90
CA PHE A 432 -13.69 -30.08 -22.37
C PHE A 432 -13.29 -30.05 -23.85
N GLU A 433 -13.47 -28.92 -24.53
CA GLU A 433 -13.21 -28.82 -25.98
C GLU A 433 -11.73 -28.96 -26.28
N VAL A 434 -10.88 -28.20 -25.58
CA VAL A 434 -9.41 -28.27 -25.75
C VAL A 434 -8.91 -29.64 -25.35
N SER A 435 -9.38 -30.15 -24.21
CA SER A 435 -9.05 -31.49 -23.73
C SER A 435 -9.43 -32.58 -24.76
N ALA A 436 -10.57 -32.45 -25.44
CA ALA A 436 -11.00 -33.38 -26.49
C ALA A 436 -10.16 -33.25 -27.77
N GLN A 437 -9.81 -32.04 -28.18
CA GLN A 437 -8.98 -31.79 -29.35
C GLN A 437 -7.54 -32.28 -29.14
N LEU A 438 -6.95 -32.09 -27.95
CA LEU A 438 -5.65 -32.67 -27.58
C LEU A 438 -5.67 -34.20 -27.66
N ARG A 439 -6.71 -34.84 -27.11
CA ARG A 439 -6.88 -36.30 -27.20
C ARG A 439 -6.97 -36.77 -28.66
N ASN A 440 -7.64 -36.02 -29.51
CA ASN A 440 -7.72 -36.35 -30.94
C ASN A 440 -6.37 -36.17 -31.65
N HIS A 441 -5.64 -35.10 -31.34
CA HIS A 441 -4.32 -34.83 -31.92
C HIS A 441 -3.29 -35.92 -31.57
N PHE A 442 -3.18 -36.27 -30.29
CA PHE A 442 -2.25 -37.30 -29.82
C PHE A 442 -2.75 -38.74 -30.00
N ARG A 443 -3.88 -38.95 -30.70
CA ARG A 443 -4.30 -40.28 -31.14
C ARG A 443 -3.31 -40.89 -32.13
N ASP A 444 -2.69 -40.05 -32.97
CA ASP A 444 -1.63 -40.44 -33.88
C ASP A 444 -0.36 -40.85 -33.11
N GLU A 445 0.17 -42.05 -33.41
CA GLU A 445 1.36 -42.58 -32.76
C GLU A 445 2.64 -41.81 -33.15
N ALA A 446 2.68 -41.19 -34.33
CA ALA A 446 3.81 -40.36 -34.75
C ALA A 446 3.99 -39.15 -33.83
N GLN A 447 2.89 -38.50 -33.45
CA GLN A 447 2.90 -37.34 -32.55
C GLN A 447 3.32 -37.73 -31.12
N ARG A 448 3.01 -38.96 -30.68
CA ARG A 448 3.39 -39.46 -29.35
C ARG A 448 4.86 -39.83 -29.22
N LYS A 449 5.57 -40.03 -30.34
CA LYS A 449 7.00 -40.37 -30.37
C LYS A 449 7.92 -39.15 -30.49
N ASN A 450 7.37 -37.98 -30.78
CA ASN A 450 8.15 -36.76 -31.04
C ASN A 450 8.09 -35.79 -29.86
N SER A 451 8.75 -36.14 -28.75
CA SER A 451 8.94 -35.20 -27.64
C SER A 451 9.77 -34.00 -28.08
N VAL A 452 9.56 -32.85 -27.45
CA VAL A 452 10.32 -31.64 -27.78
C VAL A 452 11.82 -31.85 -27.48
N ASP A 453 12.68 -31.31 -28.34
CA ASP A 453 14.11 -31.21 -28.07
C ASP A 453 14.34 -30.22 -26.91
N GLY A 454 15.11 -30.62 -25.90
CA GLY A 454 15.38 -29.79 -24.73
C GLY A 454 16.02 -28.44 -25.06
N ASN A 455 16.78 -28.36 -26.16
CA ASN A 455 17.36 -27.10 -26.62
C ASN A 455 16.31 -26.07 -27.09
N LYS A 456 15.08 -26.51 -27.37
CA LYS A 456 13.96 -25.65 -27.79
C LYS A 456 12.99 -25.33 -26.65
N VAL A 457 13.28 -25.78 -25.43
CA VAL A 457 12.43 -25.51 -24.27
C VAL A 457 12.79 -24.14 -23.68
N GLU A 458 11.81 -23.24 -23.69
CA GLU A 458 11.95 -21.88 -23.19
C GLU A 458 10.87 -21.58 -22.15
N ALA A 459 11.25 -20.85 -21.11
CA ALA A 459 10.31 -20.33 -20.12
C ALA A 459 9.34 -19.33 -20.78
N GLY A 460 8.06 -19.42 -20.42
CA GLY A 460 6.96 -18.63 -20.99
C GLY A 460 6.22 -19.31 -22.14
N ASN A 461 6.83 -20.30 -22.81
CA ASN A 461 6.21 -21.02 -23.93
C ASN A 461 5.23 -22.11 -23.48
N ILE A 462 4.28 -22.42 -24.35
CA ILE A 462 3.22 -23.43 -24.13
C ILE A 462 3.57 -24.71 -24.89
N TYR A 463 3.43 -25.84 -24.20
CA TYR A 463 3.69 -27.20 -24.68
C TYR A 463 2.56 -28.14 -24.27
N ALA A 464 2.49 -29.32 -24.86
CA ALA A 464 1.66 -30.41 -24.35
C ALA A 464 2.47 -31.26 -23.36
N HIS A 465 1.92 -31.53 -22.18
CA HIS A 465 2.53 -32.37 -21.15
C HIS A 465 1.80 -33.70 -21.06
N ARG A 466 2.56 -34.80 -21.06
CA ARG A 466 2.03 -36.15 -20.88
C ARG A 466 1.86 -36.45 -19.39
N THR A 467 0.62 -36.72 -18.96
CA THR A 467 0.30 -37.05 -17.57
C THR A 467 0.35 -38.57 -17.33
N THR A 468 -0.80 -39.25 -17.35
CA THR A 468 -0.94 -40.71 -17.20
C THR A 468 -1.72 -41.28 -18.39
N ASP A 469 -1.47 -42.53 -18.79
CA ASP A 469 -2.21 -43.24 -19.84
C ASP A 469 -2.47 -42.46 -21.15
N ASN A 470 -1.42 -41.91 -21.78
CA ASN A 470 -1.51 -41.14 -23.04
C ASN A 470 -2.50 -39.95 -22.98
N LEU A 471 -2.74 -39.39 -21.80
CA LEU A 471 -3.47 -38.14 -21.63
C LEU A 471 -2.50 -36.95 -21.66
N TYR A 472 -2.91 -35.92 -22.39
CA TYR A 472 -2.14 -34.72 -22.63
C TYR A 472 -2.91 -33.50 -22.14
N GLU A 473 -2.20 -32.56 -21.54
CA GLU A 473 -2.72 -31.25 -21.13
C GLU A 473 -1.81 -30.13 -21.61
N ARG A 474 -2.35 -28.91 -21.72
CA ARG A 474 -1.52 -27.74 -22.06
C ARG A 474 -0.82 -27.24 -20.83
N VAL A 475 0.50 -27.08 -20.93
CA VAL A 475 1.31 -26.50 -19.87
C VAL A 475 2.12 -25.32 -20.38
N ARG A 476 2.37 -24.35 -19.51
CA ARG A 476 3.36 -23.30 -19.74
C ARG A 476 4.59 -23.58 -18.88
N VAL A 477 5.78 -23.49 -19.45
CA VAL A 477 7.03 -23.59 -18.68
C VAL A 477 7.24 -22.31 -17.90
N GLU A 478 7.38 -22.41 -16.58
CA GLU A 478 7.65 -21.27 -15.68
C GLU A 478 9.16 -21.07 -15.50
N SER A 479 9.89 -22.15 -15.21
CA SER A 479 11.32 -22.08 -14.95
C SER A 479 12.02 -23.41 -15.24
N ILE A 480 13.33 -23.34 -15.44
CA ILE A 480 14.19 -24.51 -15.63
C ILE A 480 14.78 -24.89 -14.27
N LEU A 481 14.55 -26.12 -13.82
CA LEU A 481 15.01 -26.62 -12.53
C LEU A 481 16.41 -27.22 -12.63
N GLU A 482 16.66 -28.01 -13.67
CA GLU A 482 17.92 -28.70 -13.87
C GLU A 482 18.33 -28.69 -15.34
N ARG A 483 19.64 -28.56 -15.56
CA ARG A 483 20.29 -28.71 -16.87
C ARG A 483 21.29 -29.85 -16.80
N ASP A 484 21.44 -30.56 -17.90
CA ASP A 484 22.50 -31.56 -18.02
C ASP A 484 23.88 -30.90 -18.15
N HIS A 485 24.90 -31.73 -18.31
CA HIS A 485 26.31 -31.35 -18.45
C HIS A 485 26.61 -30.57 -19.74
N GLN A 486 25.71 -30.59 -20.72
CA GLN A 486 25.80 -29.82 -21.96
C GLN A 486 25.00 -28.50 -21.86
N GLY A 487 24.36 -28.24 -20.72
CA GLY A 487 23.54 -27.06 -20.46
C GLY A 487 22.11 -27.19 -20.98
N ILE A 488 21.67 -28.37 -21.41
CA ILE A 488 20.34 -28.60 -21.96
C ILE A 488 19.35 -28.81 -20.80
N PRO A 489 18.18 -28.13 -20.80
CA PRO A 489 17.13 -28.38 -19.80
C PRO A 489 16.70 -29.85 -19.77
N ILE A 490 16.66 -30.43 -18.57
CA ILE A 490 16.16 -31.82 -18.37
C ILE A 490 14.92 -31.87 -17.47
N GLU A 491 14.82 -30.95 -16.51
CA GLU A 491 13.67 -30.81 -15.62
C GLU A 491 13.24 -29.35 -15.54
N VAL A 492 11.93 -29.14 -15.58
CA VAL A 492 11.30 -27.81 -15.59
C VAL A 492 10.13 -27.75 -14.61
N THR A 493 9.82 -26.54 -14.15
CA THR A 493 8.55 -26.25 -13.48
C THR A 493 7.54 -25.81 -14.53
N VAL A 494 6.35 -26.39 -14.50
CA VAL A 494 5.27 -26.09 -15.45
C VAL A 494 3.96 -25.76 -14.73
N ILE A 495 3.13 -24.92 -15.35
CA ILE A 495 1.75 -24.65 -14.93
C ILE A 495 0.76 -25.22 -15.96
N SER A 496 -0.15 -26.08 -15.51
CA SER A 496 -1.28 -26.55 -16.33
C SER A 496 -2.22 -25.37 -16.59
N ILE A 497 -2.37 -24.97 -17.85
CA ILE A 497 -3.11 -23.76 -18.22
C ILE A 497 -4.63 -23.98 -18.05
N ASP A 498 -5.07 -25.23 -18.22
CA ASP A 498 -6.48 -25.63 -18.19
C ASP A 498 -6.96 -26.10 -16.80
N GLN A 499 -6.04 -26.21 -15.84
CA GLN A 499 -6.34 -26.59 -14.45
C GLN A 499 -5.78 -25.63 -13.41
N GLY A 500 -4.67 -24.95 -13.71
CA GLY A 500 -3.99 -24.01 -12.82
C GLY A 500 -3.01 -24.62 -11.82
N CYS A 501 -2.78 -25.94 -11.89
CA CYS A 501 -1.84 -26.62 -11.00
C CYS A 501 -0.39 -26.44 -11.48
N VAL A 502 0.53 -26.32 -10.53
CA VAL A 502 1.97 -26.21 -10.80
C VAL A 502 2.67 -27.49 -10.36
N MET A 503 3.54 -28.00 -11.21
CA MET A 503 4.23 -29.27 -11.02
C MET A 503 5.63 -29.22 -11.63
N SER A 504 6.52 -30.12 -11.20
CA SER A 504 7.74 -30.40 -11.95
C SER A 504 7.45 -31.43 -13.05
N SER A 505 8.15 -31.29 -14.17
CA SER A 505 8.06 -32.20 -15.31
C SER A 505 9.46 -32.40 -15.90
N PHE A 506 9.72 -33.61 -16.39
CA PHE A 506 10.86 -33.85 -17.25
C PHE A 506 10.58 -33.33 -18.66
N VAL A 507 11.62 -32.83 -19.33
CA VAL A 507 11.51 -32.31 -20.69
C VAL A 507 11.08 -33.39 -21.70
N LYS A 508 11.46 -34.66 -21.47
CA LYS A 508 11.03 -35.80 -22.29
C LYS A 508 9.51 -36.03 -22.32
N ASP A 509 8.78 -35.46 -21.35
CA ASP A 509 7.33 -35.57 -21.23
C ASP A 509 6.61 -34.35 -21.83
N LEU A 510 7.35 -33.42 -22.44
CA LEU A 510 6.85 -32.27 -23.17
C LEU A 510 6.85 -32.52 -24.68
N TYR A 511 5.81 -32.02 -25.34
CA TYR A 511 5.55 -32.19 -26.77
C TYR A 511 5.18 -30.85 -27.41
N GLU A 512 5.52 -30.71 -28.70
CA GLU A 512 5.03 -29.57 -29.49
C GLU A 512 3.50 -29.62 -29.59
N ILE A 513 2.87 -28.44 -29.61
CA ILE A 513 1.42 -28.29 -29.65
C ILE A 513 1.04 -27.50 -30.91
N PRO A 514 -0.02 -27.89 -31.64
CA PRO A 514 -0.52 -27.12 -32.78
C PRO A 514 -0.87 -25.68 -32.40
N ASP A 515 -0.61 -24.74 -33.31
CA ASP A 515 -0.85 -23.31 -33.06
C ASP A 515 -2.32 -23.00 -32.71
N ASP A 516 -3.27 -23.70 -33.31
CA ASP A 516 -4.70 -23.55 -33.00
C ASP A 516 -5.00 -23.85 -31.51
N LEU A 517 -4.40 -24.94 -30.99
CA LEU A 517 -4.54 -25.34 -29.59
C LEU A 517 -3.70 -24.48 -28.65
N LYS A 518 -2.58 -23.96 -29.13
CA LYS A 518 -1.72 -23.02 -28.40
C LYS A 518 -2.44 -21.70 -28.14
N ASN A 519 -3.19 -21.22 -29.13
CA ASN A 519 -3.92 -19.94 -29.10
C ASN A 519 -5.34 -20.04 -28.54
N SER A 520 -5.85 -21.25 -28.28
CA SER A 520 -7.17 -21.47 -27.69
C SER A 520 -7.24 -20.91 -26.26
N ALA A 521 -8.41 -20.40 -25.86
CA ALA A 521 -8.61 -19.87 -24.51
C ALA A 521 -8.40 -20.96 -23.42
N PRO A 522 -7.89 -20.61 -22.23
CA PRO A 522 -7.82 -21.52 -21.09
C PRO A 522 -9.19 -22.06 -20.65
N GLU A 523 -9.31 -23.35 -20.35
CA GLU A 523 -10.54 -23.93 -19.79
C GLU A 523 -10.78 -23.51 -18.33
N ALA A 524 -9.73 -23.15 -17.59
CA ALA A 524 -9.81 -22.62 -16.23
C ALA A 524 -9.47 -21.13 -16.21
N ILE A 525 -10.26 -20.37 -15.44
CA ILE A 525 -10.04 -18.96 -15.17
C ILE A 525 -9.30 -18.78 -13.84
N GLU A 526 -8.59 -17.66 -13.71
CA GLU A 526 -7.99 -17.26 -12.45
C GLU A 526 -9.03 -16.57 -11.58
N VAL A 527 -9.06 -16.88 -10.29
CA VAL A 527 -10.02 -16.35 -9.33
C VAL A 527 -9.30 -15.84 -8.09
N PHE A 528 -9.60 -14.61 -7.69
CA PHE A 528 -9.14 -14.00 -6.45
C PHE A 528 -10.27 -13.84 -5.44
N LEU A 529 -10.01 -14.29 -4.21
CA LEU A 529 -10.77 -13.89 -3.03
C LEU A 529 -10.34 -12.48 -2.62
N VAL A 530 -11.30 -11.58 -2.51
CA VAL A 530 -11.06 -10.18 -2.13
C VAL A 530 -11.01 -10.03 -0.60
N GLY A 531 -10.32 -8.98 -0.14
CA GLY A 531 -10.40 -8.55 1.25
C GLY A 531 -9.49 -9.28 2.23
N ALA A 532 -8.64 -10.21 1.79
CA ALA A 532 -7.67 -10.88 2.64
C ALA A 532 -6.23 -10.63 2.21
N LYS A 533 -5.32 -10.54 3.19
CA LYS A 533 -3.86 -10.49 3.02
C LYS A 533 -3.18 -11.38 4.07
N PRO A 534 -1.91 -11.78 3.89
CA PRO A 534 -1.19 -12.55 4.88
C PRO A 534 -1.20 -11.88 6.25
N PHE A 535 -1.36 -12.69 7.29
CA PHE A 535 -1.41 -12.27 8.70
C PHE A 535 -0.09 -11.62 9.16
N ASP A 536 -0.16 -10.70 10.14
CA ASP A 536 0.98 -10.09 10.84
C ASP A 536 2.00 -9.40 9.92
N ARG A 537 1.49 -8.64 8.94
CA ARG A 537 2.28 -7.89 7.95
C ARG A 537 3.22 -8.73 7.08
N ASN A 538 3.13 -10.06 7.14
CA ASN A 538 3.92 -10.96 6.30
C ASN A 538 3.76 -10.60 4.82
N SER A 539 4.83 -10.78 4.05
CA SER A 539 4.80 -10.48 2.61
C SER A 539 4.04 -11.53 1.81
N ASN A 540 3.95 -12.77 2.30
CA ASN A 540 3.44 -13.93 1.60
C ASN A 540 2.60 -14.83 2.51
N TRP A 541 1.72 -15.63 1.91
CA TRP A 541 0.89 -16.61 2.61
C TRP A 541 1.73 -17.76 3.19
N SER A 542 1.47 -18.14 4.44
CA SER A 542 2.11 -19.32 5.02
C SER A 542 1.59 -20.59 4.35
N ARG A 543 2.42 -21.64 4.32
CA ARG A 543 2.01 -22.96 3.82
C ARG A 543 0.73 -23.47 4.50
N TYR A 544 0.63 -23.25 5.81
CA TYR A 544 -0.53 -23.65 6.60
C TYR A 544 -1.82 -22.95 6.16
N SER A 545 -1.78 -21.63 5.90
CA SER A 545 -2.94 -20.89 5.37
C SER A 545 -3.38 -21.42 4.01
N VAL A 546 -2.42 -21.78 3.14
CA VAL A 546 -2.71 -22.35 1.82
C VAL A 546 -3.34 -23.75 1.94
N ASP A 547 -2.78 -24.62 2.77
CA ASP A 547 -3.28 -25.98 2.97
C ASP A 547 -4.68 -25.98 3.63
N PHE A 548 -4.93 -25.07 4.58
CA PHE A 548 -6.25 -24.87 5.19
C PHE A 548 -7.34 -24.55 4.15
N VAL A 549 -7.05 -23.64 3.22
CA VAL A 549 -8.00 -23.28 2.14
C VAL A 549 -8.13 -24.42 1.14
N ARG A 550 -7.01 -25.09 0.79
CA ARG A 550 -7.00 -26.25 -0.11
C ARG A 550 -7.93 -27.36 0.38
N GLU A 551 -7.81 -27.76 1.65
CA GLU A 551 -8.69 -28.79 2.24
C GLU A 551 -10.17 -28.38 2.23
N LYS A 552 -10.46 -27.09 2.40
CA LYS A 552 -11.83 -26.56 2.37
C LYS A 552 -12.43 -26.43 0.98
N LEU A 553 -11.61 -26.16 -0.05
CA LEU A 553 -12.09 -25.74 -1.37
C LEU A 553 -11.95 -26.77 -2.48
N MET A 554 -10.97 -27.66 -2.42
CA MET A 554 -10.65 -28.54 -3.55
C MET A 554 -11.86 -29.38 -3.97
N SER A 555 -12.12 -29.38 -5.28
CA SER A 555 -13.23 -30.10 -5.93
C SER A 555 -14.65 -29.69 -5.49
N LYS A 556 -14.81 -28.60 -4.73
CA LYS A 556 -16.12 -28.07 -4.33
C LYS A 556 -16.67 -27.06 -5.33
N GLU A 557 -17.99 -26.92 -5.31
CA GLU A 557 -18.68 -25.86 -6.03
C GLU A 557 -18.93 -24.67 -5.11
N LEU A 558 -18.52 -23.49 -5.57
CA LEU A 558 -18.67 -22.24 -4.84
C LEU A 558 -19.54 -21.28 -5.64
N GLU A 559 -20.23 -20.41 -4.94
CA GLU A 559 -20.95 -19.26 -5.48
C GLU A 559 -20.19 -17.99 -5.08
N GLY A 560 -19.93 -17.12 -6.05
CA GLY A 560 -19.22 -15.87 -5.82
C GLY A 560 -19.83 -14.72 -6.62
N ARG A 561 -19.93 -13.55 -5.99
CA ARG A 561 -20.35 -12.31 -6.68
C ARG A 561 -19.14 -11.66 -7.32
N ILE A 562 -19.27 -11.28 -8.59
CA ILE A 562 -18.21 -10.62 -9.34
C ILE A 562 -18.13 -9.16 -8.91
N VAL A 563 -16.97 -8.75 -8.42
CA VAL A 563 -16.68 -7.36 -8.02
C VAL A 563 -15.61 -6.70 -8.88
N LEU A 564 -14.81 -7.49 -9.61
CA LEU A 564 -13.92 -7.03 -10.67
C LEU A 564 -13.67 -8.20 -11.64
N ALA A 565 -13.53 -7.88 -12.92
CA ALA A 565 -13.10 -8.82 -13.95
C ALA A 565 -12.03 -8.15 -14.82
N LEU A 566 -10.96 -8.87 -15.15
CA LEU A 566 -9.90 -8.42 -16.07
C LEU A 566 -9.39 -9.62 -16.87
N SER A 567 -9.34 -9.54 -18.20
CA SER A 567 -9.04 -10.68 -19.08
C SER A 567 -9.78 -11.96 -18.66
N PHE A 568 -9.04 -13.03 -18.26
CA PHE A 568 -9.54 -14.31 -17.76
C PHE A 568 -9.53 -14.40 -16.22
N THR A 569 -9.55 -13.27 -15.52
CA THR A 569 -9.42 -13.19 -14.05
C THR A 569 -10.69 -12.62 -13.44
N LEU A 570 -11.20 -13.26 -12.39
CA LEU A 570 -12.32 -12.78 -11.59
C LEU A 570 -11.89 -12.49 -10.16
N TRP A 571 -12.33 -11.35 -9.62
CA TRP A 571 -12.30 -11.08 -8.18
C TRP A 571 -13.72 -11.27 -7.64
N LEU A 572 -13.84 -12.08 -6.60
CA LEU A 572 -15.12 -12.49 -6.03
C LEU A 572 -15.25 -12.07 -4.57
N ASP A 573 -16.38 -11.45 -4.23
CA ASP A 573 -16.76 -11.08 -2.86
C ASP A 573 -18.30 -11.02 -2.68
N PRO A 574 -18.90 -11.83 -1.79
CA PRO A 574 -18.28 -12.95 -1.05
C PRO A 574 -18.04 -14.16 -1.97
N LEU A 575 -17.21 -15.10 -1.52
CA LEU A 575 -17.03 -16.43 -2.14
C LEU A 575 -17.36 -17.53 -1.13
N HIS A 576 -18.41 -18.31 -1.39
CA HIS A 576 -18.94 -19.27 -0.43
C HIS A 576 -19.44 -20.59 -1.02
N GLU A 577 -19.45 -21.64 -0.20
CA GLU A 577 -20.14 -22.91 -0.48
C GLU A 577 -21.60 -22.80 -0.03
N ARG A 578 -22.57 -23.00 -0.94
CA ARG A 578 -24.00 -23.12 -0.60
C ARG A 578 -24.47 -24.55 -0.74
N LYS A 579 -25.17 -25.06 0.28
CA LYS A 579 -25.94 -26.31 0.20
C LYS A 579 -27.44 -25.99 0.20
N ARG A 580 -28.17 -26.65 -0.70
CA ARG A 580 -29.63 -26.59 -0.73
C ARG A 580 -30.17 -27.53 0.35
N LEU A 581 -31.19 -27.09 1.08
CA LEU A 581 -31.84 -27.94 2.08
C LEU A 581 -32.89 -28.82 1.42
N ASP A 582 -32.86 -30.11 1.70
CA ASP A 582 -33.86 -31.04 1.18
C ASP A 582 -35.22 -30.73 1.84
N GLY A 583 -36.27 -30.60 1.02
CA GLY A 583 -37.65 -30.31 1.49
C GLY A 583 -37.99 -28.84 1.72
N VAL A 584 -37.03 -27.90 1.64
CA VAL A 584 -37.28 -26.45 1.72
C VAL A 584 -36.63 -25.76 0.53
N ASN A 585 -37.31 -24.81 -0.12
CA ASN A 585 -36.74 -24.07 -1.26
C ASN A 585 -35.73 -22.98 -0.82
N SER A 586 -34.83 -23.32 0.11
CA SER A 586 -33.83 -22.42 0.68
C SER A 586 -32.43 -23.04 0.59
N SER A 587 -31.41 -22.19 0.71
CA SER A 587 -30.00 -22.58 0.71
C SER A 587 -29.31 -21.98 1.93
N VAL A 588 -28.34 -22.70 2.47
CA VAL A 588 -27.52 -22.25 3.60
C VAL A 588 -26.08 -22.11 3.14
N VAL A 589 -25.43 -21.03 3.56
CA VAL A 589 -23.98 -20.86 3.41
C VAL A 589 -23.30 -21.77 4.42
N VAL A 590 -22.57 -22.76 3.91
CA VAL A 590 -21.86 -23.76 4.73
C VAL A 590 -20.43 -23.31 5.02
N THR A 591 -19.83 -22.56 4.12
CA THR A 591 -18.44 -22.11 4.23
C THR A 591 -18.31 -20.74 3.58
N ASP A 592 -17.78 -19.78 4.32
CA ASP A 592 -17.40 -18.45 3.85
C ASP A 592 -15.88 -18.33 4.04
N ILE A 593 -15.13 -18.28 2.94
CA ILE A 593 -13.67 -18.47 2.99
C ILE A 593 -12.97 -17.29 3.65
N LEU A 594 -13.43 -16.07 3.37
CA LEU A 594 -12.87 -14.88 4.00
C LEU A 594 -13.12 -14.93 5.50
N LYS A 595 -14.35 -15.22 5.92
CA LYS A 595 -14.71 -15.32 7.33
C LYS A 595 -13.93 -16.44 8.03
N ASP A 596 -13.78 -17.60 7.39
CA ASP A 596 -13.04 -18.74 7.95
C ASP A 596 -11.55 -18.43 8.12
N LEU A 597 -10.92 -17.77 7.14
CA LEU A 597 -9.52 -17.34 7.23
C LEU A 597 -9.31 -16.33 8.37
N LEU A 598 -10.19 -15.34 8.48
CA LEU A 598 -10.11 -14.32 9.53
C LEU A 598 -10.39 -14.90 10.92
N THR A 599 -11.39 -15.77 11.05
CA THR A 599 -11.75 -16.42 12.33
C THR A 599 -10.66 -17.38 12.82
N ALA A 600 -9.95 -18.02 11.88
CA ALA A 600 -8.82 -18.89 12.19
C ALA A 600 -7.51 -18.12 12.44
N GLU A 601 -7.50 -16.79 12.37
CA GLU A 601 -6.31 -15.94 12.48
C GLU A 601 -5.23 -16.28 11.44
N LEU A 602 -5.65 -16.71 10.25
CA LEU A 602 -4.77 -17.11 9.14
C LEU A 602 -4.61 -16.04 8.07
N ALA A 603 -5.33 -14.93 8.20
CA ALA A 603 -5.31 -13.76 7.32
C ALA A 603 -5.62 -12.48 8.10
N ASP A 604 -5.13 -11.35 7.60
CA ASP A 604 -5.60 -10.02 7.99
C ASP A 604 -6.59 -9.46 6.96
N ASN A 605 -7.44 -8.53 7.38
CA ASN A 605 -8.33 -7.81 6.48
C ASN A 605 -7.53 -6.87 5.55
N ASN A 606 -7.90 -6.83 4.27
CA ASN A 606 -7.33 -5.95 3.25
C ASN A 606 -8.40 -5.05 2.64
N GLU A 607 -8.76 -3.99 3.37
CA GLU A 607 -9.81 -3.04 2.98
C GLU A 607 -9.45 -2.22 1.74
N GLU A 608 -8.15 -1.98 1.51
CA GLU A 608 -7.66 -1.20 0.37
C GLU A 608 -7.54 -2.01 -0.93
N HIS A 609 -7.81 -3.32 -0.90
CA HIS A 609 -7.58 -4.22 -2.03
C HIS A 609 -8.29 -3.73 -3.30
N LEU A 610 -9.63 -3.61 -3.25
CA LEU A 610 -10.41 -3.17 -4.41
C LEU A 610 -10.18 -1.70 -4.75
N VAL A 611 -10.03 -0.83 -3.74
CA VAL A 611 -9.79 0.61 -3.96
C VAL A 611 -8.57 0.82 -4.84
N LYS A 612 -7.47 0.13 -4.55
CA LYS A 612 -6.24 0.21 -5.35
C LYS A 612 -6.40 -0.41 -6.74
N LEU A 613 -7.10 -1.54 -6.86
CA LEU A 613 -7.34 -2.17 -8.16
C LEU A 613 -8.26 -1.33 -9.05
N TYR A 614 -9.31 -0.72 -8.50
CA TYR A 614 -10.20 0.18 -9.23
C TYR A 614 -9.46 1.42 -9.72
N HIS A 615 -8.62 2.03 -8.88
CA HIS A 615 -7.77 3.13 -9.32
C HIS A 615 -6.84 2.74 -10.50
N LEU A 616 -6.29 1.52 -10.48
CA LEU A 616 -5.50 1.00 -11.60
C LEU A 616 -6.35 0.75 -12.86
N CYS A 617 -7.60 0.33 -12.71
CA CYS A 617 -8.52 0.12 -13.82
C CYS A 617 -8.89 1.45 -14.48
N GLU A 618 -9.24 2.47 -13.69
CA GLU A 618 -9.55 3.82 -14.14
C GLU A 618 -8.38 4.43 -14.91
N THR A 619 -7.17 4.37 -14.33
CA THR A 619 -5.95 4.86 -14.99
C THR A 619 -5.57 4.04 -16.23
N GLY A 620 -5.93 2.76 -16.27
CA GLY A 620 -5.74 1.86 -17.41
C GLY A 620 -6.82 1.96 -18.50
N GLY A 621 -7.84 2.81 -18.32
CA GLY A 621 -8.94 2.99 -19.26
C GLY A 621 -9.90 1.81 -19.34
N ILE A 622 -10.03 1.03 -18.26
CA ILE A 622 -11.06 -0.01 -18.11
C ILE A 622 -12.30 0.64 -17.50
N GLU A 623 -13.42 0.57 -18.22
CA GLU A 623 -14.72 0.95 -17.66
C GLU A 623 -15.09 -0.03 -16.55
N LEU A 624 -15.19 0.48 -15.32
CA LEU A 624 -15.76 -0.27 -14.22
C LEU A 624 -17.28 -0.30 -14.41
N PRO A 625 -17.95 -1.46 -14.22
CA PRO A 625 -19.39 -1.51 -14.09
C PRO A 625 -19.87 -0.45 -13.10
N ASN A 626 -21.12 0.02 -13.26
CA ASN A 626 -21.84 0.83 -12.26
C ASN A 626 -22.13 -0.03 -11.02
N TYR A 627 -21.06 -0.46 -10.38
CA TYR A 627 -20.97 -0.95 -9.06
C TYR A 627 -21.52 0.17 -8.19
N SER A 628 -22.72 -0.04 -7.66
CA SER A 628 -23.21 0.68 -6.48
C SER A 628 -22.35 0.24 -5.30
N PHE A 629 -21.07 0.60 -5.33
CA PHE A 629 -20.17 0.48 -4.20
C PHE A 629 -20.32 1.76 -3.39
N GLY A 630 -21.00 1.61 -2.25
CA GLY A 630 -20.48 2.28 -1.08
C GLY A 630 -19.06 1.76 -0.89
N LEU A 631 -18.06 2.63 -1.11
CA LEU A 631 -16.73 2.46 -0.56
C LEU A 631 -16.90 1.90 0.86
N ALA A 632 -16.30 0.75 1.12
CA ALA A 632 -16.33 0.13 2.44
C ALA A 632 -15.80 1.14 3.46
N LYS A 633 -16.70 1.88 4.10
CA LYS A 633 -16.46 2.51 5.38
C LYS A 633 -16.20 1.36 6.34
N ASN A 634 -14.97 1.29 6.85
CA ASN A 634 -14.53 0.67 8.09
C ASN A 634 -15.57 -0.27 8.72
N LYS A 635 -15.45 -1.58 8.52
CA LYS A 635 -16.15 -2.56 9.36
C LYS A 635 -15.33 -2.83 10.63
N SER A 636 -15.10 -1.77 11.41
CA SER A 636 -15.19 -1.93 12.86
C SER A 636 -16.68 -1.90 13.20
N ALA A 637 -17.20 -3.02 13.71
CA ALA A 637 -18.59 -3.20 14.19
C ALA A 637 -19.68 -2.56 13.32
N ASN A 638 -20.20 -3.26 12.29
CA ASN A 638 -21.33 -2.86 11.42
C ASN A 638 -21.66 -1.36 11.53
N PRO A 639 -21.03 -0.47 10.72
CA PRO A 639 -21.28 0.95 10.85
C PRO A 639 -22.78 1.17 10.71
N ILE A 640 -23.39 1.69 11.78
CA ILE A 640 -24.79 2.03 11.77
C ILE A 640 -24.95 3.11 10.70
N GLU A 641 -25.64 2.78 9.61
CA GLU A 641 -26.00 3.78 8.64
C GLU A 641 -26.96 4.77 9.31
N PRO A 642 -26.60 6.05 9.40
CA PRO A 642 -27.49 7.05 9.97
C PRO A 642 -28.68 7.23 9.03
N SER A 643 -29.87 7.32 9.61
CA SER A 643 -31.03 7.85 8.92
C SER A 643 -31.01 9.38 8.95
N TYR A 644 -31.57 10.02 7.93
CA TYR A 644 -31.69 11.48 7.82
C TYR A 644 -33.17 11.85 7.84
N ALA A 645 -33.52 12.96 8.49
CA ALA A 645 -34.85 13.51 8.40
C ALA A 645 -35.18 13.89 6.94
N PHE A 646 -36.46 13.85 6.59
CA PHE A 646 -36.92 14.14 5.23
C PHE A 646 -38.19 14.97 5.27
N LEU A 647 -38.36 15.83 4.26
CA LEU A 647 -39.63 16.52 4.05
C LEU A 647 -40.51 15.67 3.12
N PRO A 648 -41.77 15.41 3.49
CA PRO A 648 -42.71 14.72 2.61
C PRO A 648 -42.96 15.53 1.33
N MET A 649 -43.20 14.82 0.23
CA MET A 649 -43.68 15.42 -1.01
C MET A 649 -45.18 15.67 -0.92
N ASN A 650 -45.63 16.81 -1.43
CA ASN A 650 -47.05 17.19 -1.51
C ASN A 650 -47.76 17.47 -0.16
N GLU A 651 -47.02 17.65 0.92
CA GLU A 651 -47.57 18.01 2.25
C GLU A 651 -46.92 19.30 2.78
N GLU A 652 -47.68 20.11 3.54
CA GLU A 652 -47.13 21.24 4.30
C GLU A 652 -46.61 20.74 5.65
N THR A 653 -45.33 20.97 5.94
CA THR A 653 -44.68 20.54 7.18
C THR A 653 -44.27 21.75 8.01
N GLN A 654 -44.61 21.76 9.29
CA GLN A 654 -44.13 22.79 10.22
C GLN A 654 -42.64 22.57 10.52
N VAL A 655 -41.84 23.58 10.19
CA VAL A 655 -40.39 23.56 10.33
C VAL A 655 -39.87 24.84 10.99
N GLU A 656 -38.70 24.74 11.60
CA GLU A 656 -37.91 25.89 12.05
C GLU A 656 -36.60 25.92 11.29
N LEU A 657 -36.17 27.11 10.87
CA LEU A 657 -34.85 27.29 10.25
C LEU A 657 -33.80 27.31 11.35
N VAL A 658 -32.78 26.47 11.26
CA VAL A 658 -31.77 26.32 12.31
C VAL A 658 -30.44 26.96 11.94
N THR A 659 -30.12 27.02 10.65
CA THR A 659 -28.90 27.66 10.12
C THR A 659 -29.17 28.18 8.72
N THR A 660 -28.65 29.35 8.39
CA THR A 660 -28.91 30.06 7.14
C THR A 660 -27.60 30.53 6.51
N ASP A 661 -27.12 29.82 5.49
CA ASP A 661 -25.92 30.26 4.74
C ASP A 661 -26.32 31.20 3.60
N SER A 662 -27.41 30.89 2.91
CA SER A 662 -28.02 31.72 1.86
C SER A 662 -29.46 31.28 1.57
N PRO A 663 -30.22 32.05 0.76
CA PRO A 663 -31.54 31.61 0.30
C PRO A 663 -31.54 30.30 -0.49
N HIS A 664 -30.41 29.88 -1.07
CA HIS A 664 -30.26 28.58 -1.77
C HIS A 664 -29.46 27.55 -0.95
N GLN A 665 -29.10 27.85 0.30
CA GLN A 665 -28.49 26.89 1.22
C GLN A 665 -28.86 27.28 2.65
N PHE A 666 -29.89 26.66 3.19
CA PHE A 666 -30.26 26.78 4.60
C PHE A 666 -30.74 25.44 5.13
N TYR A 667 -30.83 25.32 6.45
CA TYR A 667 -31.19 24.08 7.11
C TYR A 667 -32.43 24.27 7.97
N VAL A 668 -33.32 23.29 7.91
CA VAL A 668 -34.55 23.27 8.70
C VAL A 668 -34.64 22.03 9.57
N THR A 669 -35.35 22.13 10.68
CA THR A 669 -35.76 20.98 11.51
C THR A 669 -37.28 20.92 11.57
N ILE A 670 -37.83 19.71 11.68
CA ILE A 670 -39.29 19.51 11.75
C ILE A 670 -39.74 19.71 13.20
N ASN A 671 -40.65 20.66 13.42
CA ASN A 671 -41.10 21.06 14.76
C ASN A 671 -41.64 19.86 15.58
N LYS A 672 -42.37 18.95 14.92
CA LYS A 672 -42.93 17.73 15.53
C LYS A 672 -41.91 16.86 16.28
N PHE A 673 -40.63 16.89 15.91
CA PHE A 673 -39.60 16.04 16.51
C PHE A 673 -38.71 16.73 17.56
N GLN A 674 -38.96 18.01 17.86
CA GLN A 674 -38.11 18.77 18.80
C GLN A 674 -38.04 18.16 20.20
N ASP A 675 -39.17 17.74 20.77
CA ASP A 675 -39.16 17.10 22.11
C ASP A 675 -38.41 15.77 22.11
N THR A 676 -38.39 15.07 20.96
CA THR A 676 -37.62 13.84 20.80
C THR A 676 -36.12 14.12 20.73
N LEU A 677 -35.71 15.20 20.04
CA LEU A 677 -34.32 15.66 20.02
C LEU A 677 -33.87 16.08 21.43
N ARG A 678 -34.66 16.90 22.14
CA ARG A 678 -34.37 17.31 23.52
C ARG A 678 -34.23 16.11 24.47
N SER A 679 -35.08 15.10 24.30
CA SER A 679 -34.97 13.84 25.06
C SER A 679 -33.69 13.06 24.75
N LEU A 680 -33.27 13.01 23.48
CA LEU A 680 -32.02 12.37 23.06
C LEU A 680 -30.80 13.07 23.68
N GLU A 681 -30.76 14.40 23.62
CA GLU A 681 -29.66 15.20 24.16
C GLU A 681 -29.56 15.08 25.68
N ALA A 682 -30.70 15.05 26.38
CA ALA A 682 -30.73 14.78 27.82
C ALA A 682 -30.15 13.40 28.16
N ASP A 683 -30.39 12.38 27.32
CA ASP A 683 -29.84 11.04 27.52
C ASP A 683 -28.34 10.96 27.17
N ILE A 684 -27.89 11.69 26.14
CA ILE A 684 -26.45 11.86 25.82
C ILE A 684 -25.75 12.51 27.01
N LYS A 685 -26.30 13.60 27.54
CA LYS A 685 -25.76 14.32 28.71
C LYS A 685 -25.61 13.41 29.93
N LYS A 686 -26.57 12.52 30.20
CA LYS A 686 -26.48 11.52 31.29
C LYS A 686 -25.36 10.49 31.08
N GLN A 687 -24.98 10.20 29.84
CA GLN A 687 -24.00 9.15 29.50
C GLN A 687 -22.63 9.69 29.07
N ILE A 688 -22.45 11.01 29.06
CA ILE A 688 -21.23 11.63 28.52
C ILE A 688 -19.96 11.23 29.27
N SER A 689 -20.04 10.99 30.58
CA SER A 689 -18.93 10.52 31.41
C SER A 689 -18.43 9.13 31.02
N LYS A 690 -19.27 8.32 30.37
CA LYS A 690 -18.93 6.98 29.85
C LYS A 690 -18.35 7.05 28.43
N CYS A 691 -18.45 8.19 27.76
CA CYS A 691 -17.95 8.38 26.40
C CYS A 691 -16.46 8.72 26.40
N LYS A 692 -15.68 7.97 25.61
CA LYS A 692 -14.22 8.14 25.51
C LYS A 692 -13.88 9.35 24.65
N HIS A 693 -12.67 9.88 24.77
CA HIS A 693 -12.16 10.86 23.81
C HIS A 693 -11.89 10.18 22.46
N VAL A 694 -12.10 10.92 21.37
CA VAL A 694 -11.80 10.45 20.02
C VAL A 694 -10.28 10.45 19.83
N THR A 695 -9.71 9.37 19.27
CA THR A 695 -8.29 9.32 18.90
C THR A 695 -8.06 9.93 17.52
N TYR A 696 -6.80 10.25 17.18
CA TYR A 696 -6.51 10.81 15.85
C TYR A 696 -6.84 9.82 14.73
N GLU A 697 -6.61 8.53 14.98
CA GLU A 697 -6.91 7.42 14.09
C GLU A 697 -8.43 7.25 13.89
N ASP A 698 -9.24 7.45 14.94
CA ASP A 698 -10.70 7.36 14.88
C ASP A 698 -11.35 8.59 14.20
N ALA A 699 -10.70 9.75 14.27
CA ALA A 699 -11.20 11.02 13.74
C ALA A 699 -11.11 11.07 12.21
N GLN A 700 -11.82 10.21 11.48
CA GLN A 700 -11.85 10.16 10.02
C GLN A 700 -12.93 11.08 9.43
N LEU A 701 -12.75 11.53 8.18
CA LEU A 701 -13.79 12.29 7.48
C LEU A 701 -15.07 11.46 7.37
N GLY A 702 -16.21 12.06 7.69
CA GLY A 702 -17.50 11.39 7.72
C GLY A 702 -17.77 10.50 8.94
N SER A 703 -16.85 10.44 9.91
CA SER A 703 -17.09 9.80 11.21
C SER A 703 -17.92 10.70 12.13
N PHE A 704 -18.63 10.09 13.09
CA PHE A 704 -19.50 10.81 14.02
C PHE A 704 -18.87 10.94 15.41
N CYS A 705 -19.02 12.11 16.01
CA CYS A 705 -18.52 12.42 17.33
C CYS A 705 -19.55 13.23 18.13
N LEU A 706 -19.26 13.42 19.41
CA LEU A 706 -19.95 14.33 20.31
C LEU A 706 -19.05 15.55 20.55
N VAL A 707 -19.64 16.74 20.44
CA VAL A 707 -18.99 18.02 20.72
C VAL A 707 -19.92 18.85 21.60
N GLU A 708 -19.34 19.57 22.56
CA GLU A 708 -20.10 20.46 23.43
C GLU A 708 -20.63 21.66 22.63
N SER A 709 -21.90 22.00 22.88
CA SER A 709 -22.55 23.13 22.20
C SER A 709 -21.84 24.45 22.54
N PRO A 710 -21.48 25.27 21.54
CA PRO A 710 -20.91 26.60 21.79
C PRO A 710 -21.90 27.56 22.47
N SER A 711 -23.20 27.37 22.25
CA SER A 711 -24.26 28.25 22.77
C SER A 711 -24.75 27.84 24.16
N GLU A 712 -24.59 26.58 24.54
CA GLU A 712 -25.09 26.03 25.80
C GLU A 712 -24.05 25.11 26.47
N PRO A 713 -23.21 25.65 27.37
CA PRO A 713 -22.23 24.86 28.12
C PRO A 713 -22.89 23.70 28.87
N GLY A 714 -22.30 22.51 28.74
CA GLY A 714 -22.80 21.26 29.30
C GLY A 714 -23.87 20.56 28.45
N SER A 715 -24.22 21.09 27.28
CA SER A 715 -25.02 20.39 26.25
C SER A 715 -24.09 19.75 25.22
N TRP A 716 -24.35 18.50 24.82
CA TRP A 716 -23.50 17.75 23.90
C TRP A 716 -24.29 17.32 22.67
N CYS A 717 -23.83 17.77 21.51
CA CYS A 717 -24.53 17.59 20.24
C CYS A 717 -23.89 16.48 19.41
N ARG A 718 -24.69 15.82 18.55
CA ARG A 718 -24.19 14.87 17.56
C ARG A 718 -23.51 15.63 16.42
N CYS A 719 -22.31 15.19 16.05
CA CYS A 719 -21.50 15.86 15.04
C CYS A 719 -20.95 14.89 13.99
N CYS A 720 -20.70 15.38 12.78
CA CYS A 720 -19.99 14.67 11.71
C CYS A 720 -18.71 15.42 11.36
N ILE A 721 -17.56 14.73 11.29
CA ILE A 721 -16.29 15.35 10.87
C ILE A 721 -16.32 15.62 9.37
N LYS A 722 -16.06 16.87 8.96
CA LYS A 722 -16.12 17.32 7.56
C LYS A 722 -14.76 17.69 6.98
N LYS A 723 -13.86 18.28 7.76
CA LYS A 723 -12.48 18.58 7.33
C LYS A 723 -11.47 18.37 8.46
N LYS A 724 -10.23 18.04 8.08
CA LYS A 724 -9.05 18.09 8.95
C LYS A 724 -8.21 19.28 8.52
N ILE A 725 -7.88 20.16 9.46
CA ILE A 725 -7.17 21.42 9.20
C ILE A 725 -5.96 21.46 10.13
N VAL A 726 -4.80 21.83 9.60
CA VAL A 726 -3.62 22.16 10.41
C VAL A 726 -3.58 23.68 10.53
N GLU A 727 -3.71 24.20 11.75
CA GLU A 727 -3.63 25.63 12.04
C GLU A 727 -2.71 25.79 13.26
N ASP A 728 -1.69 26.64 13.14
CA ASP A 728 -0.66 26.85 14.18
C ASP A 728 0.05 25.55 14.64
N ASP A 729 0.38 24.65 13.70
CA ASP A 729 0.96 23.32 13.95
C ASP A 729 0.10 22.39 14.84
N VAL A 730 -1.19 22.72 15.04
CA VAL A 730 -2.15 21.92 15.79
C VAL A 730 -3.28 21.45 14.87
N TRP A 731 -3.64 20.17 14.99
CA TRP A 731 -4.79 19.59 14.28
C TRP A 731 -6.12 20.13 14.84
N LYS A 732 -6.89 20.79 13.98
CA LYS A 732 -8.28 21.17 14.20
C LYS A 732 -9.21 20.43 13.24
N PHE A 733 -10.42 20.17 13.68
CA PHE A 733 -11.42 19.43 12.93
C PHE A 733 -12.63 20.32 12.71
N GLN A 734 -13.02 20.51 11.45
CA GLN A 734 -14.30 21.14 11.13
C GLN A 734 -15.40 20.07 11.27
N VAL A 735 -16.32 20.28 12.19
CA VAL A 735 -17.44 19.37 12.46
C VAL A 735 -18.77 20.02 12.07
N LEU A 736 -19.72 19.24 11.56
CA LEU A 736 -21.11 19.63 11.31
C LEU A 736 -21.98 19.13 12.46
N PHE A 737 -22.79 20.00 13.05
CA PHE A 737 -23.87 19.61 13.96
C PHE A 737 -25.03 19.02 13.16
N VAL A 738 -25.15 17.69 13.15
CA VAL A 738 -26.08 16.99 12.23
C VAL A 738 -27.56 17.21 12.56
N ASP A 739 -27.85 17.75 13.73
CA ASP A 739 -29.20 18.09 14.17
C ASP A 739 -29.56 19.59 13.98
N TYR A 740 -28.56 20.43 13.68
CA TYR A 740 -28.72 21.88 13.62
C TYR A 740 -28.22 22.54 12.33
N GLY A 741 -27.41 21.85 11.52
CA GLY A 741 -26.93 22.36 10.23
C GLY A 741 -25.68 23.26 10.31
N ASP A 742 -25.29 23.72 11.50
CA ASP A 742 -24.13 24.62 11.68
C ASP A 742 -22.78 23.86 11.77
N HIS A 743 -21.69 24.57 11.54
CA HIS A 743 -20.32 24.07 11.60
C HIS A 743 -19.46 24.78 12.66
N THR A 744 -18.56 24.04 13.28
CA THR A 744 -17.52 24.65 14.14
C THR A 744 -16.17 23.97 13.97
N LYS A 745 -15.11 24.67 14.35
CA LYS A 745 -13.74 24.12 14.39
C LYS A 745 -13.39 23.77 15.83
N VAL A 746 -13.05 22.51 16.06
CA VAL A 746 -12.68 22.02 17.40
C VAL A 746 -11.35 21.26 17.39
N PRO A 747 -10.56 21.35 18.47
CA PRO A 747 -9.38 20.51 18.65
C PRO A 747 -9.78 19.05 18.96
N LEU A 748 -8.85 18.10 18.73
CA LEU A 748 -9.07 16.67 18.96
C LEU A 748 -9.58 16.35 20.38
N ASN A 749 -9.02 17.02 21.38
CA ASN A 749 -9.35 16.79 22.79
C ASN A 749 -10.78 17.24 23.18
N ALA A 750 -11.42 18.10 22.38
CA ALA A 750 -12.81 18.52 22.58
C ALA A 750 -13.83 17.52 22.03
N MET A 751 -13.39 16.49 21.30
CA MET A 751 -14.28 15.48 20.71
C MET A 751 -14.40 14.23 21.58
N LYS A 752 -15.63 13.75 21.77
CA LYS A 752 -15.93 12.45 22.40
C LYS A 752 -16.56 11.47 21.42
N SER A 753 -16.36 10.17 21.65
CA SER A 753 -16.96 9.10 20.86
C SER A 753 -18.48 9.19 20.93
N LEU A 754 -19.20 9.11 19.80
CA LEU A 754 -20.66 9.01 19.76
C LEU A 754 -21.10 7.54 19.80
N PRO A 755 -21.75 7.05 20.87
CA PRO A 755 -22.27 5.69 20.90
C PRO A 755 -23.29 5.40 19.80
N ASN A 756 -23.11 4.24 19.16
CA ASN A 756 -23.96 3.70 18.09
C ASN A 756 -25.47 3.80 18.36
N GLN A 757 -25.91 3.53 19.59
CA GLN A 757 -27.32 3.61 19.98
C GLN A 757 -27.94 5.01 19.78
N PHE A 758 -27.14 6.08 19.87
CA PHE A 758 -27.59 7.46 19.66
C PHE A 758 -27.56 7.87 18.18
N ILE A 759 -26.86 7.12 17.32
CA ILE A 759 -26.89 7.29 15.86
C ILE A 759 -28.18 6.69 15.29
N SER A 760 -28.54 5.47 15.71
CA SER A 760 -29.71 4.75 15.19
C SER A 760 -31.04 5.20 15.78
N ARG A 761 -31.05 5.86 16.95
CA ARG A 761 -32.30 6.14 17.70
C ARG A 761 -33.15 7.24 17.09
N LEU A 762 -32.53 8.25 16.49
CA LEU A 762 -33.22 9.39 15.89
C LEU A 762 -32.49 9.75 14.60
N PRO A 763 -33.20 9.97 13.48
CA PRO A 763 -32.57 10.52 12.29
C PRO A 763 -31.83 11.83 12.58
N PHE A 764 -30.84 12.18 11.78
CA PHE A 764 -30.24 13.51 11.87
C PHE A 764 -31.26 14.56 11.45
N GLN A 765 -31.47 15.55 12.31
CA GLN A 765 -32.65 16.42 12.23
C GLN A 765 -32.50 17.60 11.26
N ALA A 766 -31.27 18.02 10.93
CA ALA A 766 -31.05 19.10 9.99
C ALA A 766 -31.31 18.65 8.54
N ILE A 767 -32.21 19.35 7.85
CA ILE A 767 -32.59 19.10 6.46
C ILE A 767 -32.14 20.27 5.60
N ALA A 768 -31.31 20.01 4.60
CA ALA A 768 -30.84 21.03 3.66
C ALA A 768 -31.94 21.47 2.69
N CYS A 769 -32.06 22.78 2.48
CA CYS A 769 -33.12 23.39 1.70
C CYS A 769 -32.64 24.59 0.88
N SER A 770 -33.38 24.84 -0.20
CA SER A 770 -33.32 26.04 -1.04
C SER A 770 -34.71 26.67 -1.14
N LEU A 771 -34.77 28.00 -1.17
CA LEU A 771 -36.01 28.74 -1.31
C LEU A 771 -36.41 28.74 -2.77
N TYR A 772 -37.53 28.10 -3.09
CA TYR A 772 -37.98 27.94 -4.46
C TYR A 772 -38.48 29.26 -5.07
N GLY A 773 -38.10 29.50 -6.33
CA GLY A 773 -38.64 30.59 -7.16
C GLY A 773 -37.95 31.94 -7.00
N VAL A 774 -36.81 31.99 -6.30
CA VAL A 774 -36.00 33.21 -6.15
C VAL A 774 -34.62 33.06 -6.78
N GLY A 775 -33.99 34.16 -7.16
CA GLY A 775 -32.59 34.21 -7.61
C GLY A 775 -31.87 35.48 -7.15
N PRO A 776 -30.53 35.47 -7.14
CA PRO A 776 -29.74 36.66 -6.85
C PRO A 776 -29.92 37.73 -7.94
N LYS A 777 -29.80 39.00 -7.56
CA LYS A 777 -30.00 40.14 -8.48
C LYS A 777 -28.78 40.45 -9.36
N ASN A 778 -27.60 39.95 -9.01
CA ASN A 778 -26.36 40.31 -9.70
C ASN A 778 -26.10 39.41 -10.92
N ASP A 779 -25.45 39.99 -11.93
CA ASP A 779 -25.07 39.28 -13.16
C ASP A 779 -24.01 38.19 -12.91
N SER A 780 -23.33 38.23 -11.77
CA SER A 780 -22.39 37.21 -11.31
C SER A 780 -23.07 35.97 -10.71
N GLY A 781 -24.39 36.01 -10.51
CA GLY A 781 -25.17 34.85 -10.08
C GLY A 781 -24.92 34.41 -8.63
N GLY A 782 -24.57 35.32 -7.71
CA GLY A 782 -24.29 35.02 -6.29
C GLY A 782 -25.09 35.90 -5.31
N TRP A 783 -25.47 35.37 -4.14
CA TRP A 783 -26.18 36.17 -3.12
C TRP A 783 -25.24 37.15 -2.43
N THR A 784 -25.63 38.42 -2.29
CA THR A 784 -24.84 39.41 -1.55
C THR A 784 -25.01 39.26 -0.05
N GLU A 785 -24.07 39.76 0.75
CA GLU A 785 -24.20 39.76 2.22
C GLU A 785 -25.47 40.47 2.71
N GLU A 786 -25.88 41.54 2.02
CA GLU A 786 -27.13 42.26 2.32
C GLU A 786 -28.36 41.39 2.06
N ASP A 787 -28.39 40.63 0.95
CA ASP A 787 -29.48 39.71 0.62
C ASP A 787 -29.57 38.55 1.62
N ILE A 788 -28.43 38.00 2.04
CA ILE A 788 -28.34 36.93 3.05
C ILE A 788 -28.76 37.44 4.43
N CYS A 789 -28.31 38.63 4.82
CA CYS A 789 -28.67 39.26 6.08
C CYS A 789 -30.18 39.54 6.14
N PHE A 790 -30.75 40.05 5.05
CA PHE A 790 -32.19 40.27 4.95
C PHE A 790 -32.97 38.95 5.04
N PHE A 791 -32.59 37.92 4.27
CA PHE A 791 -33.18 36.58 4.39
C PHE A 791 -33.13 36.06 5.83
N THR A 792 -31.96 36.13 6.47
CA THR A 792 -31.78 35.69 7.86
C THR A 792 -32.68 36.46 8.83
N SER A 793 -32.83 37.78 8.64
CA SER A 793 -33.71 38.61 9.47
C SER A 793 -35.18 38.22 9.39
N LEU A 794 -35.65 37.74 8.23
CA LEU A 794 -37.03 37.28 8.06
C LEU A 794 -37.30 35.94 8.74
N THR A 795 -36.25 35.17 9.04
CA THR A 795 -36.38 33.84 9.62
C THR A 795 -36.49 33.85 11.14
N ARG A 796 -36.24 35.02 11.77
CA ARG A 796 -36.30 35.24 13.23
C ARG A 796 -37.44 36.20 13.59
N ALA A 797 -38.16 35.90 14.67
CA ALA A 797 -39.21 36.79 15.18
C ALA A 797 -38.61 38.00 15.92
N SER A 798 -39.39 39.07 16.02
CA SER A 798 -39.01 40.33 16.65
C SER A 798 -38.78 40.23 18.18
N ASP A 799 -39.23 39.14 18.80
CA ASP A 799 -39.02 38.78 20.20
C ASP A 799 -37.77 37.88 20.43
N GLY A 800 -37.04 37.54 19.36
CA GLY A 800 -35.83 36.73 19.41
C GLY A 800 -36.06 35.22 19.32
N PHE A 801 -37.30 34.74 19.19
CA PHE A 801 -37.60 33.33 18.95
C PHE A 801 -37.55 32.98 17.46
N MET A 802 -37.34 31.69 17.13
CA MET A 802 -37.39 31.20 15.75
C MET A 802 -38.83 31.16 15.25
N HIS A 803 -39.09 31.66 14.03
CA HIS A 803 -40.41 31.53 13.41
C HIS A 803 -40.69 30.08 13.00
N VAL A 804 -41.91 29.59 13.26
CA VAL A 804 -42.39 28.31 12.71
C VAL A 804 -42.96 28.54 11.31
N TRP A 805 -42.29 27.99 10.31
CA TRP A 805 -42.70 28.07 8.92
C TRP A 805 -43.43 26.81 8.49
N HIS A 806 -44.36 26.95 7.55
CA HIS A 806 -44.95 25.81 6.85
C HIS A 806 -44.17 25.62 5.55
N ALA A 807 -43.29 24.62 5.52
CA ALA A 807 -42.53 24.25 4.34
C ALA A 807 -43.37 23.36 3.42
N GLN A 808 -43.49 23.78 2.16
CA GLN A 808 -44.07 22.98 1.09
C GLN A 808 -42.98 22.58 0.10
N THR A 809 -42.72 21.29 -0.02
CA THR A 809 -41.72 20.75 -0.95
C THR A 809 -42.20 20.86 -2.39
N LYS A 810 -41.39 21.47 -3.27
CA LYS A 810 -41.62 21.51 -4.72
C LYS A 810 -40.96 20.35 -5.42
N PHE A 811 -39.67 20.17 -5.19
CA PHE A 811 -38.93 19.01 -5.65
C PHE A 811 -37.72 18.76 -4.76
N LYS A 812 -37.10 17.60 -4.97
CA LYS A 812 -35.92 17.12 -4.25
C LYS A 812 -34.83 16.80 -5.25
N GLU A 813 -33.59 17.12 -4.90
CA GLU A 813 -32.44 16.78 -5.73
C GLU A 813 -32.19 15.26 -5.78
N ALA A 814 -31.77 14.78 -6.96
CA ALA A 814 -31.40 13.37 -7.14
C ALA A 814 -30.08 13.02 -6.41
N VAL A 815 -29.19 14.01 -6.29
CA VAL A 815 -27.93 13.89 -5.56
C VAL A 815 -28.14 14.32 -4.10
N LYS A 816 -27.44 13.66 -3.19
CA LYS A 816 -27.45 14.03 -1.76
C LYS A 816 -26.75 15.36 -1.55
N ASP A 817 -27.20 16.11 -0.55
CA ASP A 817 -26.59 17.36 -0.14
C ASP A 817 -25.16 17.11 0.37
N GLU A 818 -24.18 17.87 -0.14
CA GLU A 818 -22.76 17.67 0.18
C GLU A 818 -22.45 17.95 1.66
N VAL A 819 -23.21 18.84 2.29
CA VAL A 819 -23.03 19.22 3.68
C VAL A 819 -23.66 18.21 4.61
N THR A 820 -24.94 17.89 4.48
CA THR A 820 -25.63 17.00 5.42
C THR A 820 -25.48 15.51 5.07
N ASN A 821 -25.09 15.15 3.84
CA ASN A 821 -25.27 13.80 3.25
C ASN A 821 -26.75 13.34 3.21
N GLY A 822 -27.69 14.23 3.54
CA GLY A 822 -29.12 14.02 3.48
C GLY A 822 -29.67 14.36 2.09
N SER A 823 -30.98 14.50 2.01
CA SER A 823 -31.65 14.98 0.78
C SER A 823 -31.70 16.51 0.79
N HIS A 824 -31.44 17.16 -0.35
CA HIS A 824 -31.65 18.59 -0.53
C HIS A 824 -33.05 18.84 -1.10
N TYR A 825 -33.82 19.75 -0.48
CA TYR A 825 -35.21 20.05 -0.88
C TYR A 825 -35.37 21.50 -1.33
N HIS A 826 -36.12 21.69 -2.41
CA HIS A 826 -36.53 23.03 -2.86
C HIS A 826 -37.92 23.30 -2.32
N VAL A 827 -38.04 24.31 -1.46
CA VAL A 827 -39.23 24.52 -0.63
C VAL A 827 -39.79 25.93 -0.79
N THR A 828 -41.11 26.05 -0.69
CA THR A 828 -41.76 27.33 -0.40
C THR A 828 -42.01 27.41 1.10
N LEU A 829 -41.60 28.51 1.73
CA LEU A 829 -41.84 28.76 3.15
C LEU A 829 -43.01 29.73 3.31
N LEU A 830 -44.06 29.28 4.02
CA LEU A 830 -45.29 30.03 4.27
C LEU A 830 -45.42 30.34 5.76
N ASN A 831 -45.67 31.61 6.10
CA ASN A 831 -46.06 31.99 7.45
C ASN A 831 -47.58 31.86 7.58
N ARG A 832 -48.06 30.99 8.47
CA ARG A 832 -49.49 30.73 8.71
C ARG A 832 -50.02 31.36 10.00
N GLU A 833 -49.16 32.03 10.77
CA GLU A 833 -49.52 32.66 12.05
C GLU A 833 -50.22 34.01 11.84
N GLU A 834 -50.07 34.61 10.65
CA GLU A 834 -50.69 35.88 10.27
C GLU A 834 -51.56 35.71 9.00
N LYS A 835 -52.78 36.27 9.02
CA LYS A 835 -53.86 35.94 8.06
C LYS A 835 -53.59 36.30 6.59
N GLU A 836 -52.67 37.21 6.29
CA GLU A 836 -52.36 37.66 4.92
C GLU A 836 -50.89 38.11 4.76
N ILE A 837 -49.92 37.21 4.99
CA ILE A 837 -48.51 37.52 4.66
C ILE A 837 -48.04 36.70 3.44
N PRO A 838 -47.34 37.33 2.46
CA PRO A 838 -46.71 36.65 1.34
C PRO A 838 -45.69 35.57 1.76
N SER A 839 -45.45 34.58 0.90
CA SER A 839 -44.38 33.58 1.13
C SER A 839 -43.04 34.27 1.36
N LEU A 840 -42.10 33.58 2.02
CA LEU A 840 -40.77 34.14 2.29
C LEU A 840 -40.09 34.62 0.99
N ALA A 841 -40.28 33.88 -0.11
CA ALA A 841 -39.84 34.26 -1.45
C ALA A 841 -40.47 35.57 -1.94
N GLN A 842 -41.79 35.72 -1.80
CA GLN A 842 -42.50 36.94 -2.18
C GLN A 842 -42.08 38.15 -1.34
N GLN A 843 -41.76 37.95 -0.05
CA GLN A 843 -41.22 39.01 0.80
C GLN A 843 -39.86 39.49 0.30
N MET A 844 -38.94 38.56 -0.04
CA MET A 844 -37.64 38.91 -0.63
C MET A 844 -37.77 39.65 -1.97
N ILE A 845 -38.68 39.21 -2.85
CA ILE A 845 -38.91 39.84 -4.15
C ILE A 845 -39.52 41.24 -3.97
N SER A 846 -40.55 41.38 -3.12
CA SER A 846 -41.24 42.67 -2.91
C SER A 846 -40.36 43.77 -2.33
N LYS A 847 -39.32 43.37 -1.58
CA LYS A 847 -38.33 44.27 -0.98
C LYS A 847 -37.07 44.42 -1.83
N ASN A 848 -37.06 43.86 -3.04
CA ASN A 848 -35.95 43.94 -3.99
C ASN A 848 -34.65 43.33 -3.44
N TYR A 849 -34.73 42.22 -2.70
CA TYR A 849 -33.59 41.40 -2.26
C TYR A 849 -33.43 40.10 -3.06
N ALA A 850 -34.38 39.78 -3.94
CA ALA A 850 -34.31 38.67 -4.87
C ALA A 850 -35.08 38.99 -6.17
N ILE A 851 -34.70 38.33 -7.27
CA ILE A 851 -35.51 38.30 -8.50
C ILE A 851 -36.43 37.08 -8.50
N SER A 852 -37.56 37.18 -9.21
CA SER A 852 -38.46 36.05 -9.44
C SER A 852 -37.90 35.15 -10.54
N LEU A 853 -37.84 33.84 -10.31
CA LEU A 853 -37.50 32.85 -11.32
C LEU A 853 -38.77 32.09 -11.70
N GLU A 854 -39.36 32.46 -12.85
CA GLU A 854 -40.66 31.95 -13.30
C GLU A 854 -40.59 30.54 -13.91
N ASN A 855 -39.40 30.11 -14.37
CA ASN A 855 -39.14 28.81 -14.97
C ASN A 855 -38.34 27.90 -14.03
N GLU A 856 -38.79 26.65 -13.89
CA GLU A 856 -38.11 25.63 -13.07
C GLU A 856 -36.71 25.29 -13.61
N GLU A 857 -36.50 25.34 -14.93
CA GLU A 857 -35.18 25.09 -15.53
C GLU A 857 -34.18 26.22 -15.21
N ASP A 858 -34.62 27.47 -15.26
CA ASP A 858 -33.80 28.63 -14.92
C ASP A 858 -33.48 28.65 -13.42
N PHE A 859 -34.46 28.30 -12.58
CA PHE A 859 -34.24 28.09 -11.15
C PHE A 859 -33.20 26.99 -10.89
N ARG A 860 -33.31 25.83 -11.55
CA ARG A 860 -32.33 24.74 -11.42
C ARG A 860 -30.93 25.13 -11.91
N ALA A 861 -30.83 25.93 -12.97
CA ALA A 861 -29.56 26.40 -13.48
C ALA A 861 -28.88 27.35 -12.49
N ILE A 862 -29.63 28.31 -11.94
CA ILE A 862 -29.10 29.33 -11.01
C ILE A 862 -28.83 28.74 -9.62
N ALA A 863 -29.71 27.89 -9.09
CA ALA A 863 -29.52 27.22 -7.80
C ALA A 863 -28.28 26.32 -7.79
N LYS A 864 -27.90 25.73 -8.93
CA LYS A 864 -26.67 24.93 -9.06
C LYS A 864 -25.38 25.77 -9.06
N VAL A 865 -25.44 27.01 -9.59
CA VAL A 865 -24.30 27.93 -9.66
C VAL A 865 -24.05 28.65 -8.32
N THR A 866 -25.12 28.86 -7.53
CA THR A 866 -25.07 29.55 -6.24
C THR A 866 -24.68 28.67 -5.04
N LEU A 867 -24.54 27.35 -5.22
CA LEU A 867 -24.02 26.46 -4.18
C LEU A 867 -22.54 26.81 -3.90
N PRO A 868 -22.13 27.04 -2.63
CA PRO A 868 -20.86 27.70 -2.32
C PRO A 868 -19.62 27.04 -2.96
N GLU A 869 -18.85 27.83 -3.72
CA GLU A 869 -17.51 27.51 -4.24
C GLU A 869 -16.45 27.25 -3.15
N ALA A 870 -16.78 27.36 -1.85
CA ALA A 870 -15.88 27.20 -0.71
C ALA A 870 -15.39 25.75 -0.44
N LEU A 871 -15.64 24.82 -1.36
CA LEU A 871 -15.21 23.41 -1.27
C LEU A 871 -14.45 22.91 -2.52
N ARG A 872 -14.30 23.73 -3.57
CA ARG A 872 -13.41 23.44 -4.70
C ARG A 872 -12.20 24.36 -4.65
N GLY A 873 -11.30 24.12 -3.70
CA GLY A 873 -10.04 24.85 -3.61
C GLY A 873 -9.10 24.27 -2.57
N MET A 874 -7.89 23.94 -3.03
CA MET A 874 -6.65 23.63 -2.32
C MET A 874 -6.36 22.15 -2.01
N GLY A 875 -5.40 21.62 -2.78
CA GLY A 875 -4.32 20.74 -2.30
C GLY A 875 -4.62 19.26 -2.23
#